data_AF-A0A0J6HZ55-F1
#
_entry.id   AF-A0A0J6HZ55-F1
#
_cell.length_a   1.000
_cell.length_b   1.000
_cell.length_c   1.000
_cell.angle_alpha   90.00
_cell.angle_beta   90.00
_cell.angle_gamma   90.00
#
_symmetry.space_group_name_H-M   'P 1'
#
loop_
_entity.id
_entity.type
_entity.pdbx_description
1 polymer ?
#
loop_
_entity_poly.entity_id
_entity_poly.type
_entity_poly.pdbx_seq_one_letter_code
_entity_poly.pdbx_strand_id
1 'polypeptide(L)'
;MRRLTLQGARWHQHGFYTRCINQASPAISAVRRSFSFTPRLEKGGRKQEVTIRHFEQSTPASKDRTEVDFDSENQAEQELLKAKIAELERELAELREGPFGPNSPFMKELSEEDRQKALEALRKYKAEHKEEDVESEEEERLDAEFDKAMERQFQGLINEEKRLWDPTKGPEEPSPTPRESFEVEITVPDTQQAAVARFNKTLKVLRNNPTFAQRQDAWRSYRRCKEGLPFFLDIIPEEGLELLWQSQVPSSPVEHSRLLHWEKLAEDILASGRDLTTTQWLKYLELLWHSGKSEKAIPHWEGRAQDLKHYSPEEVDSYLKLGVQLHVATAQDIAMAFLSANASRDPRILIPVIASWAEQATPKAKELAWTLYLQVKTMLGPNINMQDYDSISTGLLNAGQTELALAVFKDMMLTGQQSPSDSVALFKTSLGLYDNLHSSSINAADVNKASLAALTILPRKFHNKFFFASWMKKLIGMGEVDAAASVVELMYERGIKPDAKHLNGIIGGWLREGSPTAKEKAERLAWAMVQERIERVWHDMPEKPSVYDTSNDVVIPRHMQRTVPAASIETFSILLLYYTRRDQENMANYLIDCLDTAQIKPNAFFMNHLLYMELRKQNILGVWTKYKDMTAIIKPDLETFACLYDCGKIQYDRTRYLFDAKFPPIRSLYKETMQWFRSLTPHQQKTTKEEFSKALYDQITRCFCLSLDPQGALVAIRSMKQIFGFFPDVDTTRILTFLLVRLAPTPPGIPKPRRRRIASTPRSKENFENISNLLAAMKDWKVAQLSRQGINPDELDEEEQKAFQVDLMCDLLRLVMRRIQGDSGKVEKSIRAAADEMAVGELDLGVDPDLEL
;
A
#
# COMPACT_ATOMS: atom_id res chain seq x y z
N MET A 1 13.03 14.36 -11.96
CA MET A 1 13.05 14.96 -13.32
C MET A 1 11.93 14.33 -14.13
N ARG A 2 11.09 15.12 -14.81
CA ARG A 2 10.00 14.61 -15.63
C ARG A 2 10.57 13.88 -16.85
N ARG A 3 10.22 12.58 -17.01
CA ARG A 3 10.36 11.84 -18.26
C ARG A 3 9.82 12.73 -19.39
N LEU A 4 10.63 12.96 -20.42
CA LEU A 4 10.08 13.26 -21.74
C LEU A 4 9.51 11.94 -22.22
N THR A 5 8.26 11.66 -21.85
CA THR A 5 7.43 10.76 -22.61
C THR A 5 7.48 11.26 -24.05
N LEU A 6 7.80 10.36 -24.98
CA LEU A 6 7.37 10.51 -26.37
C LEU A 6 5.84 10.56 -26.34
N GLN A 7 5.28 11.74 -26.02
CA GLN A 7 3.87 12.02 -26.12
C GLN A 7 3.52 11.92 -27.60
N GLY A 8 2.77 10.86 -27.91
CA GLY A 8 1.79 10.85 -28.98
C GLY A 8 2.29 11.36 -30.32
N ALA A 9 2.93 10.47 -31.07
CA ALA A 9 2.66 10.45 -32.49
C ALA A 9 1.15 10.22 -32.67
N ARG A 10 0.39 11.30 -32.80
CA ARG A 10 -0.95 11.26 -33.41
C ARG A 10 -0.73 10.88 -34.87
N TRP A 11 -0.76 9.58 -35.14
CA TRP A 11 -0.96 9.10 -36.49
C TRP A 11 -2.45 9.23 -36.79
N HIS A 12 -2.82 10.20 -37.64
CA HIS A 12 -3.47 9.94 -38.92
C HIS A 12 -3.75 11.25 -39.69
N GLN A 13 -3.32 11.24 -40.97
CA GLN A 13 -4.00 11.78 -42.17
C GLN A 13 -4.28 13.31 -42.16
N HIS A 14 -3.68 14.15 -43.01
CA HIS A 14 -3.63 14.10 -44.47
C HIS A 14 -2.52 15.02 -45.01
N GLY A 15 -1.98 14.66 -46.18
CA GLY A 15 -1.09 15.52 -46.96
C GLY A 15 -1.79 16.76 -47.50
N PHE A 16 -0.96 17.76 -47.76
CA PHE A 16 -1.22 19.06 -48.38
C PHE A 16 -2.29 19.06 -49.49
N TYR A 17 -3.23 19.99 -49.40
CA TYR A 17 -3.62 20.83 -50.55
C TYR A 17 -4.02 22.22 -50.07
N THR A 18 -3.18 23.19 -50.39
CA THR A 18 -3.46 24.62 -50.33
C THR A 18 -4.42 24.97 -51.46
N ARG A 19 -5.63 25.47 -51.15
CA ARG A 19 -6.35 26.41 -52.02
C ARG A 19 -7.44 27.15 -51.25
N CYS A 20 -7.43 28.46 -51.46
CA CYS A 20 -8.26 29.49 -50.86
C CYS A 20 -9.78 29.28 -51.10
N ILE A 21 -10.62 29.74 -50.17
CA ILE A 21 -11.73 30.69 -50.37
C ILE A 21 -12.39 31.02 -49.01
N ASN A 22 -12.66 32.31 -48.79
CA ASN A 22 -13.39 32.91 -47.67
C ASN A 22 -14.91 32.61 -47.74
N GLN A 23 -15.60 32.54 -46.59
CA GLN A 23 -16.67 33.50 -46.18
C GLN A 23 -17.52 33.02 -44.97
N ALA A 24 -17.56 33.88 -43.94
CA ALA A 24 -18.68 34.31 -43.08
C ALA A 24 -19.68 33.33 -42.38
N SER A 25 -19.57 33.26 -41.04
CA SER A 25 -20.58 33.52 -39.95
C SER A 25 -22.01 32.90 -39.95
N PRO A 26 -22.79 32.94 -38.83
CA PRO A 26 -22.53 32.56 -37.43
C PRO A 26 -23.70 31.80 -36.71
N ALA A 27 -23.40 31.29 -35.49
CA ALA A 27 -24.21 31.07 -34.27
C ALA A 27 -25.74 30.83 -34.30
N ILE A 28 -26.19 29.73 -33.66
CA ILE A 28 -27.49 29.65 -32.93
C ILE A 28 -27.32 28.84 -31.63
N SER A 29 -27.79 29.42 -30.53
CA SER A 29 -27.79 28.92 -29.15
C SER A 29 -29.15 28.34 -28.72
N ALA A 30 -29.09 27.28 -27.90
CA ALA A 30 -29.94 26.93 -26.75
C ALA A 30 -31.48 26.95 -26.83
N VAL A 31 -32.10 25.81 -26.50
CA VAL A 31 -33.43 25.73 -25.85
C VAL A 31 -33.39 24.65 -24.75
N ARG A 32 -33.69 25.06 -23.51
CA ARG A 32 -34.08 24.20 -22.37
C ARG A 32 -35.60 24.02 -22.37
N ARG A 33 -36.09 22.86 -21.92
CA ARG A 33 -37.42 22.71 -21.32
C ARG A 33 -37.37 21.81 -20.08
N SER A 34 -38.19 22.20 -19.13
CA SER A 34 -38.45 21.65 -17.79
C SER A 34 -39.78 20.90 -17.77
N PHE A 35 -39.95 19.91 -16.88
CA PHE A 35 -41.22 19.64 -16.19
C PHE A 35 -41.01 18.85 -14.89
N SER A 36 -41.82 19.23 -13.91
CA SER A 36 -41.95 18.86 -12.50
C SER A 36 -43.05 17.83 -12.26
N PHE A 37 -42.94 16.96 -11.23
CA PHE A 37 -43.82 16.86 -10.04
C PHE A 37 -43.67 15.49 -9.33
N THR A 38 -43.62 15.52 -8.00
CA THR A 38 -43.67 14.37 -7.09
C THR A 38 -44.84 14.54 -6.12
N PRO A 39 -45.59 13.49 -5.74
CA PRO A 39 -46.36 13.50 -4.50
C PRO A 39 -45.70 12.66 -3.39
N ARG A 40 -45.79 13.19 -2.17
CA ARG A 40 -45.42 12.61 -0.87
C ARG A 40 -46.25 11.36 -0.54
N LEU A 41 -45.68 10.43 0.23
CA LEU A 41 -46.43 9.44 1.00
C LEU A 41 -46.14 9.60 2.50
N GLU A 42 -47.22 9.67 3.28
CA GLU A 42 -47.26 9.72 4.74
C GLU A 42 -47.18 8.32 5.38
N LYS A 43 -46.82 8.30 6.67
CA LYS A 43 -46.75 7.12 7.55
C LYS A 43 -48.14 6.66 8.03
N GLY A 44 -48.38 5.35 8.04
CA GLY A 44 -49.32 4.71 8.98
C GLY A 44 -49.86 3.33 8.60
N GLY A 45 -49.55 2.31 9.42
CA GLY A 45 -50.50 1.23 9.80
C GLY A 45 -50.55 -0.10 9.00
N ARG A 46 -50.18 -1.19 9.70
CA ARG A 46 -50.54 -2.63 9.52
C ARG A 46 -50.07 -3.35 8.23
N LYS A 47 -49.22 -4.37 8.42
CA LYS A 47 -48.86 -5.39 7.40
C LYS A 47 -50.14 -6.11 6.93
N GLN A 48 -50.59 -5.82 5.73
CA GLN A 48 -51.37 -6.77 4.93
C GLN A 48 -50.38 -7.68 4.22
N GLU A 49 -50.50 -8.99 4.37
CA GLU A 49 -49.83 -9.95 3.49
C GLU A 49 -50.38 -9.73 2.08
N VAL A 50 -49.57 -9.07 1.25
CA VAL A 50 -49.89 -8.87 -0.15
C VAL A 50 -49.48 -10.14 -0.89
N THR A 51 -50.44 -11.03 -1.13
CA THR A 51 -50.28 -12.13 -2.09
C THR A 51 -50.23 -11.55 -3.50
N ILE A 52 -49.02 -11.48 -4.07
CA ILE A 52 -48.78 -11.01 -5.43
C ILE A 52 -48.91 -12.20 -6.36
N ARG A 53 -49.84 -12.14 -7.30
CA ARG A 53 -50.02 -13.14 -8.37
C ARG A 53 -49.43 -12.60 -9.66
N HIS A 54 -48.57 -13.38 -10.30
CA HIS A 54 -47.86 -12.97 -11.50
C HIS A 54 -48.53 -13.56 -12.75
N PHE A 55 -48.66 -12.74 -13.80
CA PHE A 55 -49.24 -13.14 -15.07
C PHE A 55 -48.30 -12.79 -16.21
N GLU A 56 -48.10 -13.73 -17.13
CA GLU A 56 -47.33 -13.53 -18.35
C GLU A 56 -48.24 -13.15 -19.53
N GLN A 57 -47.80 -12.18 -20.34
CA GLN A 57 -48.45 -11.78 -21.59
C GLN A 57 -47.44 -11.83 -22.73
N SER A 58 -47.82 -12.47 -23.84
CA SER A 58 -46.93 -12.71 -24.98
C SER A 58 -46.59 -11.44 -25.79
N THR A 59 -47.46 -10.42 -25.81
CA THR A 59 -47.16 -9.08 -26.35
C THR A 59 -47.95 -7.99 -25.61
N PRO A 60 -47.50 -6.72 -25.60
CA PRO A 60 -48.16 -5.64 -24.85
C PRO A 60 -49.60 -5.33 -25.25
N ALA A 61 -50.06 -5.79 -26.42
CA ALA A 61 -51.41 -5.61 -26.93
C ALA A 61 -52.29 -6.88 -26.87
N SER A 62 -51.73 -8.01 -26.41
CA SER A 62 -52.46 -9.28 -26.31
C SER A 62 -53.38 -9.31 -25.08
N LYS A 63 -54.54 -9.97 -25.21
CA LYS A 63 -55.51 -10.17 -24.13
C LYS A 63 -55.35 -11.49 -23.39
N ASP A 64 -54.53 -12.42 -23.90
CA ASP A 64 -54.19 -13.65 -23.17
C ASP A 64 -53.26 -13.33 -22.00
N ARG A 65 -53.63 -13.83 -20.82
CA ARG A 65 -52.88 -13.72 -19.55
C ARG A 65 -52.78 -15.10 -18.93
N THR A 66 -51.57 -15.63 -18.79
CA THR A 66 -51.31 -16.92 -18.17
C THR A 66 -50.74 -16.67 -16.78
N GLU A 67 -51.32 -17.25 -15.72
CA GLU A 67 -50.80 -17.13 -14.35
C GLU A 67 -49.54 -17.99 -14.22
N VAL A 68 -48.45 -17.41 -13.70
CA VAL A 68 -47.15 -18.08 -13.53
C VAL A 68 -46.79 -18.07 -12.05
N ASP A 69 -46.63 -19.25 -11.45
CA ASP A 69 -46.23 -19.45 -10.07
C ASP A 69 -44.72 -19.71 -9.99
N PHE A 70 -43.96 -18.66 -9.70
CA PHE A 70 -42.49 -18.69 -9.63
C PHE A 70 -41.92 -19.55 -8.49
N ASP A 71 -42.73 -19.93 -7.49
CA ASP A 71 -42.27 -20.68 -6.32
C ASP A 71 -42.41 -22.21 -6.48
N SER A 72 -43.09 -22.67 -7.54
CA SER A 72 -43.38 -24.09 -7.76
C SER A 72 -42.15 -24.94 -8.12
N GLU A 73 -41.20 -24.42 -8.91
CA GLU A 73 -39.95 -25.13 -9.26
C GLU A 73 -39.02 -25.27 -8.05
N ASN A 74 -38.95 -24.25 -7.19
CA ASN A 74 -38.10 -24.24 -5.99
C ASN A 74 -38.53 -25.28 -4.94
N GLN A 75 -39.82 -25.59 -4.84
CA GLN A 75 -40.32 -26.62 -3.92
C GLN A 75 -39.93 -28.03 -4.39
N ALA A 76 -40.01 -28.29 -5.70
CA ALA A 76 -39.62 -29.57 -6.29
C ALA A 76 -38.12 -29.85 -6.13
N GLU A 77 -37.27 -28.84 -6.30
CA GLU A 77 -35.82 -28.97 -6.08
C GLU A 77 -35.47 -29.26 -4.62
N GLN A 78 -36.17 -28.64 -3.65
CA GLN A 78 -35.96 -28.91 -2.23
C GLN A 78 -36.31 -30.35 -1.83
N GLU A 79 -37.37 -30.91 -2.41
CA GLU A 79 -37.75 -32.31 -2.15
C GLU A 79 -36.73 -33.28 -2.75
N LEU A 80 -36.20 -32.99 -3.95
CA LEU A 80 -35.14 -33.77 -4.58
C LEU A 80 -33.84 -33.78 -3.76
N LEU A 81 -33.43 -32.62 -3.23
CA LEU A 81 -32.24 -32.51 -2.39
C LEU A 81 -32.37 -33.30 -1.09
N LYS A 82 -33.53 -33.23 -0.43
CA LYS A 82 -33.80 -34.02 0.79
C LYS A 82 -33.76 -35.52 0.50
N ALA A 83 -34.29 -35.96 -0.64
CA ALA A 83 -34.22 -37.35 -1.06
C ALA A 83 -32.77 -37.82 -1.31
N LYS A 84 -31.94 -36.96 -1.92
CA LYS A 84 -30.53 -37.28 -2.20
C LYS A 84 -29.67 -37.41 -0.94
N ILE A 85 -29.90 -36.56 0.06
CA ILE A 85 -29.21 -36.65 1.35
C ILE A 85 -29.53 -37.97 2.04
N ALA A 86 -30.80 -38.37 2.05
CA ALA A 86 -31.23 -39.64 2.64
C ALA A 86 -30.74 -40.89 1.87
N GLU A 87 -30.31 -40.73 0.61
CA GLU A 87 -29.66 -41.78 -0.18
C GLU A 87 -28.18 -41.90 0.19
N LEU A 88 -27.46 -40.78 0.26
CA LEU A 88 -26.04 -40.74 0.62
C LEU A 88 -25.79 -41.24 2.06
N GLU A 89 -26.69 -40.94 2.99
CA GLU A 89 -26.60 -41.46 4.35
C GLU A 89 -26.73 -42.99 4.42
N ARG A 90 -27.50 -43.59 3.50
CA ARG A 90 -27.58 -45.06 3.35
C ARG A 90 -26.31 -45.64 2.75
N GLU A 91 -25.76 -45.03 1.70
CA GLU A 91 -24.50 -45.48 1.10
C GLU A 91 -23.32 -45.42 2.10
N LEU A 92 -23.28 -44.38 2.94
CA LEU A 92 -22.25 -44.22 3.97
C LEU A 92 -22.37 -45.30 5.06
N ALA A 93 -23.60 -45.70 5.40
CA ALA A 93 -23.84 -46.81 6.32
C ALA A 93 -23.36 -48.16 5.74
N GLU A 94 -23.56 -48.39 4.44
CA GLU A 94 -23.08 -49.60 3.75
C GLU A 94 -21.55 -49.65 3.64
N LEU A 95 -20.90 -48.52 3.34
CA LEU A 95 -19.44 -48.44 3.23
C LEU A 95 -18.74 -48.64 4.58
N ARG A 96 -19.35 -48.20 5.69
CA ARG A 96 -18.79 -48.39 7.04
C ARG A 96 -18.74 -49.84 7.50
N GLU A 97 -19.63 -50.69 7.03
CA GLU A 97 -19.60 -52.12 7.38
C GLU A 97 -18.48 -52.88 6.66
N GLY A 98 -17.96 -52.34 5.55
CA GLY A 98 -16.88 -52.92 4.76
C GLY A 98 -17.28 -54.19 3.97
N PRO A 99 -16.46 -54.65 3.01
CA PRO A 99 -16.83 -55.71 2.07
C PRO A 99 -17.06 -57.08 2.73
N PHE A 100 -16.53 -57.32 3.93
CA PHE A 100 -16.72 -58.56 4.69
C PHE A 100 -17.57 -58.38 5.95
N GLY A 101 -18.27 -57.25 6.07
CA GLY A 101 -19.21 -56.98 7.16
C GLY A 101 -20.39 -57.94 7.14
N PRO A 102 -21.02 -58.22 8.30
CA PRO A 102 -22.06 -59.23 8.38
C PRO A 102 -23.20 -58.96 7.40
N ASN A 103 -23.60 -57.72 7.13
CA ASN A 103 -24.67 -57.39 6.18
C ASN A 103 -24.18 -56.84 4.83
N SER A 104 -22.89 -56.97 4.54
CA SER A 104 -22.30 -56.63 3.25
C SER A 104 -22.98 -57.39 2.11
N PRO A 105 -23.17 -56.77 0.93
CA PRO A 105 -23.72 -57.45 -0.24
C PRO A 105 -22.95 -58.74 -0.58
N PHE A 106 -21.62 -58.77 -0.41
CA PHE A 106 -20.80 -59.96 -0.64
C PHE A 106 -21.09 -61.09 0.35
N MET A 107 -21.37 -60.78 1.63
CA MET A 107 -21.71 -61.78 2.64
C MET A 107 -23.15 -62.29 2.52
N LYS A 108 -24.04 -61.54 1.85
CA LYS A 108 -25.41 -61.94 1.55
C LYS A 108 -25.52 -62.87 0.32
N GLU A 109 -24.54 -62.83 -0.58
CA GLU A 109 -24.48 -63.74 -1.74
C GLU A 109 -23.93 -65.14 -1.39
N LEU A 110 -23.27 -65.28 -0.25
CA LEU A 110 -22.75 -66.56 0.26
C LEU A 110 -23.87 -67.41 0.91
N SER A 111 -23.79 -68.73 0.75
CA SER A 111 -24.71 -69.67 1.42
C SER A 111 -24.59 -69.54 2.94
N GLU A 112 -25.66 -69.85 3.69
CA GLU A 112 -25.66 -69.65 5.16
C GLU A 112 -24.52 -70.40 5.87
N GLU A 113 -24.15 -71.58 5.37
CA GLU A 113 -23.04 -72.38 5.89
C GLU A 113 -21.67 -71.78 5.52
N ASP A 114 -21.51 -71.27 4.30
CA ASP A 114 -20.26 -70.67 3.84
C ASP A 114 -20.01 -69.29 4.46
N ARG A 115 -21.09 -68.53 4.73
CA ARG A 115 -21.02 -67.26 5.45
C ARG A 115 -20.57 -67.46 6.90
N GLN A 116 -21.05 -68.51 7.57
CA GLN A 116 -20.59 -68.85 8.93
C GLN A 116 -19.11 -69.24 8.94
N LYS A 117 -18.66 -70.05 7.98
CA LYS A 117 -17.23 -70.38 7.82
C LYS A 117 -16.38 -69.16 7.51
N ALA A 118 -16.84 -68.26 6.64
CA ALA A 118 -16.13 -67.02 6.32
C ALA A 118 -16.01 -66.10 7.54
N LEU A 119 -17.08 -65.97 8.35
CA LEU A 119 -17.06 -65.21 9.59
C LEU A 119 -16.15 -65.84 10.65
N GLU A 120 -16.12 -67.16 10.77
CA GLU A 120 -15.19 -67.87 11.67
C GLU A 120 -13.74 -67.77 11.20
N ALA A 121 -13.50 -67.86 9.89
CA ALA A 121 -12.18 -67.67 9.30
C ALA A 121 -11.69 -66.24 9.49
N LEU A 122 -12.56 -65.23 9.34
CA LEU A 122 -12.24 -63.83 9.64
C LEU A 122 -11.99 -63.60 11.13
N ARG A 123 -12.75 -64.27 12.02
CA ARG A 123 -12.49 -64.24 13.47
C ARG A 123 -11.15 -64.86 13.84
N LYS A 124 -10.80 -66.00 13.24
CA LYS A 124 -9.51 -66.66 13.43
C LYS A 124 -8.38 -65.85 12.82
N TYR A 125 -8.56 -65.31 11.62
CA TYR A 125 -7.59 -64.45 10.94
C TYR A 125 -7.30 -63.18 11.76
N LYS A 126 -8.34 -62.50 12.27
CA LYS A 126 -8.16 -61.35 13.19
C LYS A 126 -7.55 -61.73 14.54
N ALA A 127 -7.70 -62.99 14.97
CA ALA A 127 -7.09 -63.48 16.20
C ALA A 127 -5.63 -63.92 16.02
N GLU A 128 -5.26 -64.40 14.83
CA GLU A 128 -3.93 -64.92 14.50
C GLU A 128 -3.01 -63.84 13.90
N HIS A 129 -3.54 -62.91 13.09
CA HIS A 129 -2.80 -61.78 12.51
C HIS A 129 -3.03 -60.51 13.33
N LYS A 130 -2.44 -60.47 14.52
CA LYS A 130 -2.04 -59.19 15.12
C LYS A 130 -0.78 -58.70 14.40
N GLU A 131 -0.93 -58.18 13.18
CA GLU A 131 0.08 -57.32 12.53
C GLU A 131 0.04 -55.99 13.33
N GLU A 132 1.09 -55.46 13.98
CA GLU A 132 2.52 -55.32 13.62
C GLU A 132 2.71 -54.69 12.23
N ASP A 133 2.20 -53.46 12.07
CA ASP A 133 2.75 -52.47 11.14
C ASP A 133 3.50 -51.40 11.96
N VAL A 134 4.81 -51.54 11.99
CA VAL A 134 5.77 -50.55 12.49
C VAL A 134 6.10 -49.62 11.34
N GLU A 135 5.48 -48.44 11.30
CA GLU A 135 6.05 -47.26 10.63
C GLU A 135 5.97 -46.05 11.59
N SER A 136 7.16 -45.57 12.00
CA SER A 136 7.45 -44.27 12.60
C SER A 136 6.94 -43.97 14.03
N GLU A 137 7.80 -44.20 15.04
CA GLU A 137 7.65 -43.85 16.48
C GLU A 137 7.41 -42.35 16.78
N GLU A 138 7.34 -41.47 15.78
CA GLU A 138 6.96 -40.05 15.93
C GLU A 138 5.48 -39.78 15.59
N GLU A 139 4.84 -40.65 14.79
CA GLU A 139 3.41 -40.61 14.49
C GLU A 139 2.61 -41.28 15.61
N GLU A 140 3.11 -42.38 16.20
CA GLU A 140 2.53 -43.01 17.40
C GLU A 140 2.53 -42.10 18.65
N ARG A 141 3.46 -41.14 18.78
CA ARG A 141 3.41 -40.17 19.88
C ARG A 141 2.34 -39.10 19.67
N LEU A 142 2.17 -38.64 18.44
CA LEU A 142 1.15 -37.65 18.09
C LEU A 142 -0.25 -38.29 18.09
N ASP A 143 -0.40 -39.50 17.57
CA ASP A 143 -1.64 -40.27 17.60
C ASP A 143 -1.93 -40.81 19.01
N ALA A 144 -0.97 -41.23 19.83
CA ALA A 144 -1.26 -41.58 21.23
C ALA A 144 -1.60 -40.35 22.09
N GLU A 145 -1.11 -39.16 21.76
CA GLU A 145 -1.55 -37.90 22.37
C GLU A 145 -2.94 -37.48 21.86
N PHE A 146 -3.21 -37.67 20.57
CA PHE A 146 -4.49 -37.36 19.93
C PHE A 146 -5.58 -38.34 20.34
N ASP A 147 -5.32 -39.64 20.37
CA ASP A 147 -6.18 -40.70 20.91
C ASP A 147 -6.33 -40.57 22.42
N LYS A 148 -5.30 -40.25 23.20
CA LYS A 148 -5.53 -39.90 24.62
C LYS A 148 -6.37 -38.62 24.79
N ALA A 149 -6.40 -37.72 23.81
CA ALA A 149 -7.26 -36.53 23.84
C ALA A 149 -8.69 -36.85 23.38
N MET A 150 -8.82 -37.63 22.30
CA MET A 150 -10.07 -38.14 21.73
C MET A 150 -10.75 -39.12 22.67
N GLU A 151 -10.03 -40.05 23.29
CA GLU A 151 -10.53 -41.05 24.22
C GLU A 151 -10.85 -40.43 25.59
N ARG A 152 -10.21 -39.32 25.97
CA ARG A 152 -10.69 -38.47 27.09
C ARG A 152 -11.97 -37.71 26.74
N GLN A 153 -12.12 -37.25 25.49
CA GLN A 153 -13.34 -36.61 25.01
C GLN A 153 -14.47 -37.63 24.76
N PHE A 154 -14.18 -38.82 24.26
CA PHE A 154 -15.10 -39.93 24.02
C PHE A 154 -15.45 -40.64 25.32
N GLN A 155 -14.54 -40.82 26.29
CA GLN A 155 -14.95 -41.18 27.65
C GLN A 155 -15.80 -40.08 28.27
N GLY A 156 -15.56 -38.81 27.97
CA GLY A 156 -16.44 -37.68 28.33
C GLY A 156 -17.85 -37.81 27.73
N LEU A 157 -17.95 -38.13 26.44
CA LEU A 157 -19.20 -38.27 25.70
C LEU A 157 -19.93 -39.59 26.01
N ILE A 158 -19.23 -40.70 26.19
CA ILE A 158 -19.79 -42.00 26.63
C ILE A 158 -20.26 -41.90 28.08
N ASN A 159 -19.58 -41.13 28.93
CA ASN A 159 -20.05 -40.82 30.29
C ASN A 159 -21.21 -39.80 30.29
N GLU A 160 -21.36 -38.94 29.28
CA GLU A 160 -22.54 -38.10 29.06
C GLU A 160 -23.73 -38.90 28.52
N GLU A 161 -23.50 -39.84 27.60
CA GLU A 161 -24.54 -40.64 26.95
C GLU A 161 -25.08 -41.74 27.87
N LYS A 162 -24.21 -42.39 28.68
CA LYS A 162 -24.64 -43.30 29.76
C LYS A 162 -25.35 -42.58 30.93
N ARG A 163 -25.18 -41.26 31.07
CA ARG A 163 -25.92 -40.46 32.06
C ARG A 163 -27.32 -40.07 31.59
N LEU A 164 -27.60 -40.12 30.29
CA LEU A 164 -28.86 -39.62 29.70
C LEU A 164 -29.88 -40.72 29.38
N TRP A 165 -29.52 -42.01 29.46
CA TRP A 165 -30.51 -43.08 29.28
C TRP A 165 -30.22 -44.33 30.12
N ASP A 166 -30.67 -44.32 31.38
CA ASP A 166 -30.79 -45.52 32.21
C ASP A 166 -32.27 -45.66 32.65
N PRO A 167 -33.10 -46.53 32.02
CA PRO A 167 -34.56 -46.57 32.23
C PRO A 167 -35.00 -47.11 33.60
N THR A 168 -34.06 -47.36 34.52
CA THR A 168 -34.31 -48.05 35.79
C THR A 168 -33.93 -47.27 37.06
N LYS A 169 -33.38 -46.05 36.95
CA LYS A 169 -33.03 -45.23 38.12
C LYS A 169 -33.92 -43.99 38.23
N GLY A 170 -34.70 -43.94 39.31
CA GLY A 170 -35.37 -42.71 39.75
C GLY A 170 -34.34 -41.64 40.18
N PRO A 171 -34.73 -40.36 40.26
CA PRO A 171 -33.79 -39.25 40.40
C PRO A 171 -33.14 -39.25 41.80
N GLU A 172 -31.80 -39.28 41.86
CA GLU A 172 -31.01 -38.97 43.05
C GLU A 172 -30.35 -37.59 42.88
N GLU A 173 -30.52 -36.73 43.90
CA GLU A 173 -29.99 -35.36 43.97
C GLU A 173 -28.44 -35.35 44.09
N PRO A 174 -27.70 -34.52 43.31
CA PRO A 174 -26.25 -34.49 43.40
C PRO A 174 -25.69 -33.39 44.35
N SER A 175 -24.66 -33.76 45.11
CA SER A 175 -23.84 -32.92 46.01
C SER A 175 -22.85 -31.97 45.29
N PRO A 176 -22.41 -30.85 45.90
CA PRO A 176 -21.73 -29.72 45.21
C PRO A 176 -20.21 -29.86 45.03
N THR A 177 -19.69 -29.41 43.87
CA THR A 177 -18.24 -29.23 43.55
C THR A 177 -17.64 -27.95 44.17
N PRO A 178 -16.32 -27.88 44.43
CA PRO A 178 -15.68 -26.68 44.97
C PRO A 178 -15.68 -25.52 43.95
N ARG A 179 -16.01 -24.32 44.43
CA ARG A 179 -16.37 -23.12 43.65
C ARG A 179 -15.13 -22.29 43.26
N GLU A 180 -15.10 -21.77 42.03
CA GLU A 180 -14.02 -20.89 41.54
C GLU A 180 -14.35 -19.41 41.83
N SER A 181 -13.35 -18.59 42.13
CA SER A 181 -13.49 -17.20 42.64
C SER A 181 -14.19 -16.20 41.72
N PHE A 182 -14.34 -16.54 40.43
CA PHE A 182 -15.00 -15.69 39.41
C PHE A 182 -16.45 -16.12 39.09
N GLU A 183 -16.97 -17.19 39.71
CA GLU A 183 -18.33 -17.69 39.47
C GLU A 183 -19.40 -16.90 40.25
N VAL A 184 -20.47 -16.51 39.57
CA VAL A 184 -21.63 -15.83 40.20
C VAL A 184 -22.41 -16.81 41.09
N GLU A 185 -22.69 -16.43 42.34
CA GLU A 185 -23.44 -17.28 43.28
C GLU A 185 -24.86 -17.60 42.79
N ILE A 186 -25.24 -18.88 42.85
CA ILE A 186 -26.55 -19.39 42.43
C ILE A 186 -27.57 -19.21 43.56
N THR A 187 -27.82 -17.98 43.99
CA THR A 187 -28.90 -17.61 44.92
C THR A 187 -30.05 -16.97 44.15
N VAL A 188 -30.41 -17.58 43.02
CA VAL A 188 -31.24 -16.98 41.97
C VAL A 188 -32.48 -17.85 41.70
N PRO A 189 -33.66 -17.26 41.39
CA PRO A 189 -34.87 -18.01 41.03
C PRO A 189 -34.65 -19.05 39.91
N ASP A 190 -35.30 -20.21 40.04
CA ASP A 190 -35.09 -21.41 39.19
C ASP A 190 -35.18 -21.16 37.68
N THR A 191 -35.94 -20.15 37.25
CA THR A 191 -36.10 -19.79 35.84
C THR A 191 -34.84 -19.18 35.21
N GLN A 192 -33.87 -18.72 36.01
CA GLN A 192 -32.69 -17.99 35.53
C GLN A 192 -31.35 -18.64 35.89
N GLN A 193 -31.36 -19.72 36.67
CA GLN A 193 -30.17 -20.50 36.99
C GLN A 193 -29.48 -21.04 35.72
N ALA A 194 -30.26 -21.40 34.69
CA ALA A 194 -29.72 -21.81 33.39
C ALA A 194 -28.98 -20.70 32.64
N ALA A 195 -29.38 -19.44 32.83
CA ALA A 195 -28.70 -18.29 32.23
C ALA A 195 -27.38 -17.98 32.94
N VAL A 196 -27.39 -18.00 34.28
CA VAL A 196 -26.19 -17.81 35.13
C VAL A 196 -25.17 -18.93 34.92
N ALA A 197 -25.63 -20.18 34.81
CA ALA A 197 -24.76 -21.32 34.50
C ALA A 197 -24.10 -21.20 33.12
N ARG A 198 -24.84 -20.70 32.12
CA ARG A 198 -24.27 -20.40 30.79
C ARG A 198 -23.26 -19.26 30.83
N PHE A 199 -23.49 -18.24 31.65
CA PHE A 199 -22.53 -17.13 31.85
C PHE A 199 -21.25 -17.59 32.55
N ASN A 200 -21.35 -18.38 33.62
CA ASN A 200 -20.17 -18.94 34.27
C ASN A 200 -19.38 -19.86 33.31
N LYS A 201 -20.06 -20.59 32.41
CA LYS A 201 -19.43 -21.39 31.36
C LYS A 201 -18.70 -20.54 30.31
N THR A 202 -19.27 -19.41 29.88
CA THR A 202 -18.59 -18.50 28.94
C THR A 202 -17.40 -17.80 29.57
N LEU A 203 -17.46 -17.42 30.86
CA LEU A 203 -16.32 -16.88 31.61
C LEU A 203 -15.13 -17.86 31.67
N LYS A 204 -15.39 -19.16 31.86
CA LYS A 204 -14.33 -20.19 31.83
C LYS A 204 -13.62 -20.27 30.49
N VAL A 205 -14.35 -20.12 29.38
CA VAL A 205 -13.80 -20.16 28.03
C VAL A 205 -12.93 -18.93 27.73
N LEU A 206 -13.25 -17.76 28.32
CA LEU A 206 -12.51 -16.52 28.10
C LEU A 206 -11.06 -16.54 28.63
N ARG A 207 -10.72 -17.47 29.53
CA ARG A 207 -9.36 -17.61 30.10
C ARG A 207 -8.32 -18.12 29.08
N ASN A 208 -8.76 -18.77 28.00
CA ASN A 208 -7.92 -19.41 27.00
C ASN A 208 -8.01 -18.69 25.64
N ASN A 209 -7.25 -17.60 25.44
CA ASN A 209 -7.12 -16.84 24.18
C ASN A 209 -8.39 -16.83 23.31
N PRO A 210 -9.41 -16.04 23.69
CA PRO A 210 -10.76 -16.21 23.16
C PRO A 210 -10.87 -15.78 21.69
N THR A 211 -11.54 -16.60 20.89
CA THR A 211 -11.93 -16.28 19.50
C THR A 211 -13.04 -15.22 19.45
N PHE A 212 -13.22 -14.58 18.29
CA PHE A 212 -14.25 -13.54 18.10
C PHE A 212 -15.67 -14.01 18.48
N ALA A 213 -16.05 -15.22 18.07
CA ALA A 213 -17.36 -15.80 18.38
C ALA A 213 -17.58 -15.99 19.89
N GLN A 214 -16.57 -16.50 20.60
CA GLN A 214 -16.63 -16.73 22.05
C GLN A 214 -16.78 -15.42 22.85
N ARG A 215 -16.13 -14.34 22.40
CA ARG A 215 -16.28 -13.00 23.01
C ARG A 215 -17.69 -12.43 22.82
N GLN A 216 -18.31 -12.69 21.66
CA GLN A 216 -19.67 -12.25 21.37
C GLN A 216 -20.71 -13.04 22.18
N ASP A 217 -20.49 -14.35 22.36
CA ASP A 217 -21.36 -15.20 23.17
C ASP A 217 -21.27 -14.86 24.66
N ALA A 218 -20.08 -14.51 25.16
CA ALA A 218 -19.91 -13.97 26.51
C ALA A 218 -20.75 -12.70 26.72
N TRP A 219 -20.71 -11.74 25.79
CA TRP A 219 -21.53 -10.52 25.86
C TRP A 219 -23.04 -10.81 25.82
N ARG A 220 -23.48 -11.72 24.95
CA ARG A 220 -24.89 -12.15 24.87
C ARG A 220 -25.35 -12.80 26.18
N SER A 221 -24.50 -13.61 26.81
CA SER A 221 -24.81 -14.24 28.10
C SER A 221 -24.89 -13.22 29.23
N TYR A 222 -23.96 -12.27 29.30
CA TYR A 222 -23.99 -11.14 30.24
C TYR A 222 -25.29 -10.33 30.12
N ARG A 223 -25.68 -9.94 28.89
CA ARG A 223 -26.89 -9.16 28.65
C ARG A 223 -28.16 -9.90 29.07
N ARG A 224 -28.25 -11.20 28.80
CA ARG A 224 -29.39 -12.03 29.21
C ARG A 224 -29.49 -12.16 30.73
N CYS A 225 -28.36 -12.29 31.42
CA CYS A 225 -28.34 -12.31 32.87
C CYS A 225 -28.74 -10.94 33.46
N LYS A 226 -28.30 -9.83 32.86
CA LYS A 226 -28.69 -8.49 33.26
C LYS A 226 -30.18 -8.19 33.04
N GLU A 227 -30.73 -8.58 31.90
CA GLU A 227 -32.16 -8.38 31.59
C GLU A 227 -33.07 -9.29 32.43
N GLY A 228 -32.56 -10.47 32.82
CA GLY A 228 -33.27 -11.39 33.69
C GLY A 228 -33.22 -11.00 35.17
N LEU A 229 -32.05 -10.57 35.68
CA LEU A 229 -31.80 -10.40 37.11
C LEU A 229 -31.65 -8.93 37.50
N PRO A 230 -32.57 -8.38 38.32
CA PRO A 230 -32.53 -6.98 38.74
C PRO A 230 -31.31 -6.61 39.60
N PHE A 231 -30.66 -7.57 40.27
CA PHE A 231 -29.47 -7.36 41.11
C PHE A 231 -28.22 -8.06 40.57
N PHE A 232 -28.19 -8.41 39.28
CA PHE A 232 -27.08 -9.17 38.71
C PHE A 232 -25.72 -8.51 38.95
N LEU A 233 -25.65 -7.19 38.77
CA LEU A 233 -24.41 -6.41 38.86
C LEU A 233 -23.78 -6.46 40.26
N ASP A 234 -24.61 -6.64 41.30
CA ASP A 234 -24.15 -6.74 42.68
C ASP A 234 -23.58 -8.14 43.00
N ILE A 235 -24.04 -9.17 42.28
CA ILE A 235 -23.73 -10.59 42.52
C ILE A 235 -22.48 -11.05 41.75
N ILE A 236 -22.10 -10.40 40.64
CA ILE A 236 -20.95 -10.83 39.84
C ILE A 236 -19.63 -10.60 40.61
N PRO A 237 -18.71 -11.58 40.68
CA PRO A 237 -17.38 -11.37 41.27
C PRO A 237 -16.50 -10.39 40.47
N GLU A 238 -15.58 -9.69 41.14
CA GLU A 238 -14.67 -8.71 40.52
C GLU A 238 -13.81 -9.33 39.41
N GLU A 239 -13.29 -10.53 39.64
CA GLU A 239 -12.49 -11.29 38.66
C GLU A 239 -13.30 -11.63 37.39
N GLY A 240 -14.60 -11.90 37.53
CA GLY A 240 -15.49 -12.18 36.40
C GLY A 240 -15.78 -10.94 35.55
N LEU A 241 -15.91 -9.77 36.18
CA LEU A 241 -16.06 -8.49 35.49
C LEU A 241 -14.77 -8.06 34.78
N GLU A 242 -13.62 -8.31 35.38
CA GLU A 242 -12.33 -7.99 34.76
C GLU A 242 -12.06 -8.84 33.51
N LEU A 243 -12.35 -10.15 33.58
CA LEU A 243 -12.28 -11.04 32.42
C LEU A 243 -13.22 -10.60 31.29
N LEU A 244 -14.44 -10.18 31.65
CA LEU A 244 -15.38 -9.62 30.69
C LEU A 244 -14.84 -8.31 30.08
N TRP A 245 -14.31 -7.41 30.90
CA TRP A 245 -13.72 -6.15 30.44
C TRP A 245 -12.58 -6.36 29.44
N GLN A 246 -11.62 -7.25 29.77
CA GLN A 246 -10.48 -7.56 28.90
C GLN A 246 -10.92 -8.20 27.58
N SER A 247 -11.97 -9.03 27.60
CA SER A 247 -12.50 -9.67 26.39
C SER A 247 -13.10 -8.68 25.39
N GLN A 248 -13.67 -7.58 25.87
CA GLN A 248 -14.38 -6.59 25.04
C GLN A 248 -13.47 -5.47 24.53
N VAL A 249 -12.19 -5.42 24.92
CA VAL A 249 -11.23 -4.43 24.43
C VAL A 249 -11.11 -4.52 22.89
N PRO A 250 -11.34 -3.43 22.14
CA PRO A 250 -11.19 -3.43 20.70
C PRO A 250 -9.72 -3.65 20.32
N SER A 251 -9.47 -4.59 19.40
CA SER A 251 -8.12 -4.85 18.87
C SER A 251 -7.83 -4.01 17.62
N SER A 252 -8.86 -3.37 17.05
CA SER A 252 -8.81 -2.55 15.83
C SER A 252 -9.81 -1.38 15.92
N PRO A 253 -9.47 -0.18 15.40
CA PRO A 253 -10.32 1.01 15.46
C PRO A 253 -11.59 0.96 14.59
N VAL A 254 -11.77 -0.08 13.77
CA VAL A 254 -12.91 -0.20 12.84
C VAL A 254 -14.19 -0.69 13.55
N GLU A 255 -14.09 -1.18 14.79
CA GLU A 255 -15.14 -1.96 15.45
C GLU A 255 -16.06 -1.12 16.36
N HIS A 256 -16.85 -0.26 15.71
CA HIS A 256 -17.80 0.66 16.35
C HIS A 256 -18.82 -0.02 17.30
N SER A 257 -19.18 -1.29 17.07
CA SER A 257 -20.10 -2.04 17.92
C SER A 257 -19.51 -2.42 19.29
N ARG A 258 -18.20 -2.63 19.37
CA ARG A 258 -17.51 -2.97 20.63
C ARG A 258 -17.35 -1.77 21.55
N LEU A 259 -17.20 -0.57 20.99
CA LEU A 259 -17.17 0.67 21.77
C LEU A 259 -18.47 0.86 22.57
N LEU A 260 -19.63 0.54 21.99
CA LEU A 260 -20.91 0.63 22.70
C LEU A 260 -21.07 -0.40 23.82
N HIS A 261 -20.52 -1.62 23.64
CA HIS A 261 -20.52 -2.64 24.69
C HIS A 261 -19.66 -2.21 25.87
N TRP A 262 -18.50 -1.61 25.57
CA TRP A 262 -17.54 -1.19 26.57
C TRP A 262 -18.03 0.03 27.36
N GLU A 263 -18.67 0.99 26.70
CA GLU A 263 -19.34 2.12 27.37
C GLU A 263 -20.43 1.61 28.32
N LYS A 264 -21.28 0.70 27.84
CA LYS A 264 -22.37 0.15 28.65
C LYS A 264 -21.87 -0.64 29.86
N LEU A 265 -20.80 -1.41 29.68
CA LEU A 265 -20.17 -2.16 30.76
C LEU A 265 -19.56 -1.23 31.82
N ALA A 266 -18.90 -0.15 31.41
CA ALA A 266 -18.36 0.85 32.33
C ALA A 266 -19.47 1.54 33.13
N GLU A 267 -20.55 1.97 32.47
CA GLU A 267 -21.72 2.55 33.14
C GLU A 267 -22.36 1.57 34.14
N ASP A 268 -22.43 0.29 33.78
CA ASP A 268 -23.02 -0.75 34.64
C ASP A 268 -22.16 -1.00 35.90
N ILE A 269 -20.83 -1.02 35.76
CA ILE A 269 -19.90 -1.15 36.89
C ILE A 269 -20.06 0.05 37.83
N LEU A 270 -20.09 1.27 37.29
CA LEU A 270 -20.28 2.49 38.08
C LEU A 270 -21.66 2.55 38.75
N ALA A 271 -22.71 2.05 38.09
CA ALA A 271 -24.07 2.00 38.64
C ALA A 271 -24.20 1.03 39.82
N SER A 272 -23.35 -0.01 39.89
CA SER A 272 -23.26 -0.95 41.02
C SER A 272 -22.49 -0.41 42.24
N GLY A 273 -21.97 0.82 42.17
CA GLY A 273 -21.17 1.43 43.23
C GLY A 273 -19.73 0.91 43.32
N ARG A 274 -19.26 0.16 42.31
CA ARG A 274 -17.87 -0.32 42.19
C ARG A 274 -17.01 0.68 41.42
N ASP A 275 -15.75 0.82 41.81
CA ASP A 275 -14.76 1.68 41.14
C ASP A 275 -14.00 0.92 40.04
N LEU A 276 -13.73 1.60 38.92
CA LEU A 276 -12.86 1.07 37.86
C LEU A 276 -11.39 1.22 38.26
N THR A 277 -10.51 0.36 37.74
CA THR A 277 -9.06 0.51 37.93
C THR A 277 -8.49 1.68 37.12
N THR A 278 -7.30 2.18 37.46
CA THR A 278 -6.66 3.34 36.80
C THR A 278 -6.58 3.18 35.27
N THR A 279 -6.19 1.99 34.80
CA THR A 279 -6.07 1.70 33.37
C THR A 279 -7.44 1.59 32.68
N GLN A 280 -8.47 1.13 33.40
CA GLN A 280 -9.85 1.08 32.91
C GLN A 280 -10.45 2.49 32.82
N TRP A 281 -10.14 3.37 33.76
CA TRP A 281 -10.57 4.78 33.73
C TRP A 281 -9.99 5.55 32.55
N LEU A 282 -8.68 5.45 32.31
CA LEU A 282 -8.03 6.12 31.16
C LEU A 282 -8.69 5.70 29.84
N LYS A 283 -8.89 4.38 29.67
CA LYS A 283 -9.56 3.79 28.50
C LYS A 283 -11.02 4.20 28.36
N TYR A 284 -11.76 4.29 29.47
CA TYR A 284 -13.14 4.75 29.47
C TYR A 284 -13.27 6.22 29.09
N LEU A 285 -12.38 7.07 29.60
CA LEU A 285 -12.34 8.49 29.25
C LEU A 285 -11.93 8.72 27.79
N GLU A 286 -10.97 7.95 27.27
CA GLU A 286 -10.64 7.93 25.83
C GLU A 286 -11.88 7.57 25.00
N LEU A 287 -12.65 6.57 25.42
CA LEU A 287 -13.88 6.17 24.72
C LEU A 287 -14.96 7.26 24.74
N LEU A 288 -15.16 7.92 25.89
CA LEU A 288 -16.10 9.04 25.99
C LEU A 288 -15.71 10.21 25.08
N TRP A 289 -14.42 10.44 24.89
CA TRP A 289 -13.90 11.42 23.93
C TRP A 289 -14.19 11.02 22.48
N HIS A 290 -13.82 9.80 22.07
CA HIS A 290 -14.05 9.32 20.69
C HIS A 290 -15.54 9.26 20.33
N SER A 291 -16.43 9.05 21.32
CA SER A 291 -17.88 9.06 21.13
C SER A 291 -18.51 10.46 21.16
N GLY A 292 -17.71 11.52 21.32
CA GLY A 292 -18.18 12.91 21.33
C GLY A 292 -18.89 13.35 22.62
N LYS A 293 -18.79 12.57 23.71
CA LYS A 293 -19.42 12.83 25.01
C LYS A 293 -18.48 13.58 25.97
N SER A 294 -17.77 14.58 25.48
CA SER A 294 -16.76 15.33 26.24
C SER A 294 -17.32 16.00 27.50
N GLU A 295 -18.59 16.41 27.49
CA GLU A 295 -19.28 17.00 28.65
C GLU A 295 -19.37 16.04 29.85
N LYS A 296 -19.39 14.73 29.62
CA LYS A 296 -19.33 13.71 30.69
C LYS A 296 -17.89 13.36 31.06
N ALA A 297 -16.98 13.36 30.09
CA ALA A 297 -15.59 12.98 30.30
C ALA A 297 -14.81 13.98 31.18
N ILE A 298 -15.02 15.28 30.98
CA ILE A 298 -14.32 16.35 31.72
C ILE A 298 -14.51 16.26 33.24
N PRO A 299 -15.73 16.21 33.81
CA PRO A 299 -15.91 16.15 35.27
C PRO A 299 -15.38 14.85 35.88
N HIS A 300 -15.46 13.72 35.15
CA HIS A 300 -14.87 12.45 35.59
C HIS A 300 -13.33 12.50 35.60
N TRP A 301 -12.74 13.15 34.61
CA TRP A 301 -11.29 13.36 34.55
C TRP A 301 -10.82 14.31 35.66
N GLU A 302 -11.48 15.44 35.88
CA GLU A 302 -11.15 16.42 36.93
C GLU A 302 -11.25 15.84 38.34
N GLY A 303 -12.30 15.06 38.64
CA GLY A 303 -12.49 14.43 39.94
C GLY A 303 -11.34 13.48 40.33
N ARG A 304 -10.67 12.89 39.34
CA ARG A 304 -9.55 11.96 39.51
C ARG A 304 -8.18 12.64 39.63
N ALA A 305 -8.10 13.97 39.52
CA ALA A 305 -6.84 14.69 39.68
C ALA A 305 -6.25 14.54 41.10
N GLN A 306 -7.06 14.22 42.10
CA GLN A 306 -6.59 13.98 43.48
C GLN A 306 -5.85 12.64 43.61
N ASP A 307 -6.17 11.67 42.76
CA ASP A 307 -5.62 10.32 42.75
C ASP A 307 -4.25 10.23 42.06
N LEU A 308 -3.81 11.31 41.40
CA LEU A 308 -2.52 11.45 40.71
C LEU A 308 -1.28 11.12 41.57
N LYS A 309 -1.41 11.15 42.90
CA LYS A 309 -0.34 10.77 43.83
C LYS A 309 -0.06 9.27 43.85
N HIS A 310 -1.04 8.46 43.45
CA HIS A 310 -0.98 6.99 43.46
C HIS A 310 -0.64 6.40 42.09
N TYR A 311 -0.49 7.23 41.06
CA TYR A 311 -0.22 6.80 39.69
C TYR A 311 1.26 6.59 39.45
N SER A 312 1.59 5.63 38.58
CA SER A 312 2.94 5.48 38.03
C SER A 312 3.28 6.62 37.06
N PRO A 313 4.58 6.89 36.78
CA PRO A 313 4.98 7.95 35.85
C PRO A 313 4.37 7.83 34.44
N GLU A 314 4.21 6.60 33.93
CA GLU A 314 3.63 6.32 32.62
C GLU A 314 2.11 6.57 32.59
N GLU A 315 1.41 6.26 33.69
CA GLU A 315 -0.02 6.53 33.85
C GLU A 315 -0.29 8.02 34.01
N VAL A 316 0.60 8.77 34.65
CA VAL A 316 0.51 10.24 34.75
C VAL A 316 0.67 10.90 33.37
N ASP A 317 1.63 10.47 32.57
CA ASP A 317 1.82 10.97 31.19
C ASP A 317 0.58 10.67 30.32
N SER A 318 0.04 9.45 30.43
CA SER A 318 -1.18 9.04 29.72
C SER A 318 -2.41 9.84 30.17
N TYR A 319 -2.57 10.06 31.48
CA TYR A 319 -3.65 10.87 32.05
C TYR A 319 -3.59 12.34 31.60
N LEU A 320 -2.40 12.93 31.54
CA LEU A 320 -2.21 14.31 31.11
C LEU A 320 -2.39 14.46 29.59
N LYS A 321 -1.90 13.52 28.77
CA LYS A 321 -2.16 13.48 27.32
C LYS A 321 -3.65 13.44 27.02
N LEU A 322 -4.37 12.58 27.73
CA LEU A 322 -5.83 12.50 27.65
C LEU A 322 -6.51 13.81 28.08
N GLY A 323 -6.07 14.40 29.20
CA GLY A 323 -6.56 15.68 29.69
C GLY A 323 -6.36 16.81 28.68
N VAL A 324 -5.20 16.84 28.03
CA VAL A 324 -4.86 17.78 26.96
C VAL A 324 -5.80 17.63 25.76
N GLN A 325 -6.15 16.39 25.38
CA GLN A 325 -7.11 16.11 24.30
C GLN A 325 -8.56 16.49 24.65
N LEU A 326 -8.92 16.39 25.94
CA LEU A 326 -10.25 16.72 26.45
C LEU A 326 -10.45 18.23 26.64
N HIS A 327 -9.55 18.88 27.38
CA HIS A 327 -9.63 20.31 27.72
C HIS A 327 -8.26 20.89 28.16
N VAL A 328 -7.62 21.63 27.25
CA VAL A 328 -6.25 22.12 27.41
C VAL A 328 -6.04 23.02 28.64
N ALA A 329 -7.01 23.89 28.96
CA ALA A 329 -6.84 24.86 30.06
C ALA A 329 -6.86 24.20 31.45
N THR A 330 -7.72 23.20 31.65
CA THR A 330 -7.79 22.47 32.93
C THR A 330 -6.65 21.47 33.04
N ALA A 331 -6.20 20.88 31.92
CA ALA A 331 -4.96 20.11 31.84
C ALA A 331 -3.72 20.91 32.25
N GLN A 332 -3.63 22.18 31.83
CA GLN A 332 -2.57 23.08 32.27
C GLN A 332 -2.61 23.29 33.79
N ASP A 333 -3.77 23.66 34.34
CA ASP A 333 -3.90 23.96 35.78
C ASP A 333 -3.57 22.73 36.65
N ILE A 334 -4.01 21.54 36.23
CA ILE A 334 -3.70 20.28 36.90
C ILE A 334 -2.22 19.91 36.78
N ALA A 335 -1.60 20.10 35.62
CA ALA A 335 -0.16 19.88 35.44
C ALA A 335 0.68 20.84 36.30
N MET A 336 0.27 22.10 36.42
CA MET A 336 0.94 23.10 37.27
C MET A 336 0.75 22.82 38.77
N ALA A 337 -0.46 22.40 39.18
CA ALA A 337 -0.71 21.93 40.54
C ALA A 337 0.14 20.68 40.87
N PHE A 338 0.29 19.77 39.91
CA PHE A 338 1.11 18.57 40.05
C PHE A 338 2.62 18.88 40.19
N LEU A 339 3.13 19.89 39.47
CA LEU A 339 4.53 20.34 39.58
C LEU A 339 4.79 21.09 40.89
N SER A 340 3.86 21.94 41.32
CA SER A 340 4.00 22.69 42.58
C SER A 340 3.91 21.81 43.84
N ALA A 341 3.25 20.65 43.76
CA ALA A 341 3.15 19.70 44.86
C ALA A 341 4.48 18.99 45.19
N ASN A 342 5.43 18.87 44.25
CA ASN A 342 6.74 18.28 44.52
C ASN A 342 7.80 18.78 43.52
N ALA A 343 8.78 19.56 44.01
CA ALA A 343 9.82 20.19 43.21
C ALA A 343 10.84 19.23 42.55
N SER A 344 10.78 17.92 42.87
CA SER A 344 11.65 16.88 42.29
C SER A 344 11.12 16.26 40.99
N ARG A 345 9.94 16.69 40.52
CA ARG A 345 9.26 16.13 39.34
C ARG A 345 9.73 16.80 38.04
N ASP A 346 9.75 16.04 36.94
CA ASP A 346 10.26 16.50 35.64
C ASP A 346 9.30 17.53 34.99
N PRO A 347 9.75 18.78 34.72
CA PRO A 347 8.96 19.80 34.01
C PRO A 347 8.57 19.44 32.56
N ARG A 348 9.17 18.40 31.96
CA ARG A 348 8.86 17.95 30.58
C ARG A 348 7.40 17.55 30.36
N ILE A 349 6.64 17.28 31.42
CA ILE A 349 5.19 17.01 31.34
C ILE A 349 4.38 18.15 30.70
N LEU A 350 4.93 19.36 30.63
CA LEU A 350 4.28 20.53 30.01
C LEU A 350 4.48 20.60 28.49
N ILE A 351 5.37 19.80 27.89
CA ILE A 351 5.63 19.81 26.44
C ILE A 351 4.37 19.48 25.63
N PRO A 352 3.59 18.43 25.97
CA PRO A 352 2.32 18.15 25.29
C PRO A 352 1.29 19.30 25.44
N VAL A 353 1.26 19.97 26.60
CA VAL A 353 0.36 21.11 26.87
C VAL A 353 0.72 22.32 25.99
N ILE A 354 2.00 22.57 25.76
CA ILE A 354 2.48 23.62 24.84
C ILE A 354 2.02 23.33 23.41
N ALA A 355 2.16 22.09 22.94
CA ALA A 355 1.74 21.69 21.60
C ALA A 355 0.21 21.87 21.41
N SER A 356 -0.60 21.49 22.39
CA SER A 356 -2.05 21.64 22.31
C SER A 356 -2.55 23.09 22.37
N TRP A 357 -1.87 23.97 23.13
CA TRP A 357 -2.18 25.40 23.06
C TRP A 357 -1.81 25.97 21.69
N ALA A 358 -0.75 25.47 21.07
CA ALA A 358 -0.35 25.90 19.74
C ALA A 358 -1.34 25.47 18.65
N GLU A 359 -2.01 24.33 18.80
CA GLU A 359 -3.07 23.86 17.90
C GLU A 359 -4.31 24.76 17.91
N GLN A 360 -4.58 25.45 19.03
CA GLN A 360 -5.68 26.40 19.10
C GLN A 360 -5.34 27.68 18.33
N ALA A 361 -6.11 27.99 17.28
CA ALA A 361 -5.88 29.13 16.40
C ALA A 361 -6.17 30.53 17.03
N THR A 362 -6.30 30.63 18.35
CA THR A 362 -6.59 31.91 19.03
C THR A 362 -5.30 32.65 19.39
N PRO A 363 -5.27 34.00 19.31
CA PRO A 363 -4.05 34.77 19.62
C PRO A 363 -3.61 34.62 21.08
N LYS A 364 -4.57 34.47 22.01
CA LYS A 364 -4.29 34.22 23.43
C LYS A 364 -3.65 32.85 23.66
N ALA A 365 -4.03 31.83 22.90
CA ALA A 365 -3.42 30.50 22.99
C ALA A 365 -1.95 30.49 22.57
N LYS A 366 -1.57 31.31 21.57
CA LYS A 366 -0.16 31.51 21.17
C LYS A 366 0.67 32.14 22.28
N GLU A 367 0.13 33.17 22.94
CA GLU A 367 0.78 33.82 24.09
C GLU A 367 0.93 32.83 25.25
N LEU A 368 -0.11 32.04 25.55
CA LEU A 368 -0.07 31.02 26.60
C LEU A 368 0.95 29.91 26.30
N ALA A 369 0.98 29.38 25.07
CA ALA A 369 1.99 28.41 24.64
C ALA A 369 3.42 28.96 24.82
N TRP A 370 3.63 30.24 24.50
CA TRP A 370 4.93 30.89 24.67
C TRP A 370 5.30 31.10 26.15
N THR A 371 4.34 31.50 26.99
CA THR A 371 4.60 31.64 28.43
C THR A 371 4.91 30.31 29.10
N LEU A 372 4.23 29.23 28.72
CA LEU A 372 4.50 27.88 29.19
C LEU A 372 5.88 27.39 28.74
N TYR A 373 6.26 27.67 27.49
CA TYR A 373 7.61 27.41 26.99
C TYR A 373 8.68 28.10 27.85
N LEU A 374 8.50 29.39 28.15
CA LEU A 374 9.44 30.13 29.01
C LEU A 374 9.49 29.54 30.42
N GLN A 375 8.35 29.13 30.97
CA GLN A 375 8.28 28.48 32.28
C GLN A 375 9.01 27.12 32.31
N VAL A 376 8.82 26.27 31.29
CA VAL A 376 9.56 25.00 31.14
C VAL A 376 11.06 25.26 31.06
N LYS A 377 11.47 26.26 30.27
CA LYS A 377 12.87 26.67 30.17
C LYS A 377 13.42 27.16 31.52
N THR A 378 12.66 27.93 32.28
CA THR A 378 13.10 28.38 33.61
C THR A 378 13.19 27.24 34.62
N MET A 379 12.28 26.26 34.56
CA MET A 379 12.26 25.12 35.46
C MET A 379 13.36 24.10 35.15
N LEU A 380 13.65 23.87 33.87
CA LEU A 380 14.74 22.98 33.43
C LEU A 380 16.12 23.67 33.52
N GLY A 381 16.18 24.98 33.34
CA GLY A 381 17.41 25.77 33.45
C GLY A 381 18.56 25.21 32.59
N PRO A 382 19.67 24.77 33.18
CA PRO A 382 20.80 24.18 32.45
C PRO A 382 20.55 22.75 31.94
N ASN A 383 19.48 22.08 32.39
CA ASN A 383 19.19 20.68 32.06
C ASN A 383 18.30 20.51 30.81
N ILE A 384 17.93 21.61 30.15
CA ILE A 384 17.20 21.55 28.87
C ILE A 384 18.11 20.94 27.79
N ASN A 385 17.67 19.85 27.19
CA ASN A 385 18.46 19.11 26.20
C ASN A 385 18.00 19.44 24.76
N MET A 386 18.76 19.00 23.76
CA MET A 386 18.41 19.23 22.34
C MET A 386 17.11 18.51 21.93
N GLN A 387 16.79 17.37 22.54
CA GLN A 387 15.56 16.61 22.26
C GLN A 387 14.32 17.33 22.80
N ASP A 388 14.44 18.07 23.89
CA ASP A 388 13.39 18.90 24.49
C ASP A 388 13.04 20.04 23.53
N TYR A 389 14.06 20.70 22.98
CA TYR A 389 13.88 21.70 21.92
C TYR A 389 13.25 21.13 20.66
N ASP A 390 13.72 19.97 20.20
CA ASP A 390 13.17 19.30 19.01
C ASP A 390 11.71 18.89 19.22
N SER A 391 11.36 18.36 20.40
CA SER A 391 9.99 17.98 20.75
C SER A 391 9.04 19.18 20.77
N ILE A 392 9.50 20.32 21.32
CA ILE A 392 8.71 21.55 21.35
C ILE A 392 8.60 22.16 19.95
N SER A 393 9.71 22.25 19.21
CA SER A 393 9.72 22.77 17.84
C SER A 393 8.87 21.93 16.89
N THR A 394 8.92 20.60 16.98
CA THR A 394 8.08 19.70 16.18
C THR A 394 6.60 19.82 16.55
N GLY A 395 6.26 19.90 17.84
CA GLY A 395 4.89 20.17 18.30
C GLY A 395 4.32 21.49 17.75
N LEU A 396 5.11 22.56 17.79
CA LEU A 396 4.72 23.86 17.25
C LEU A 396 4.60 23.87 15.72
N LEU A 397 5.45 23.12 15.01
CA LEU A 397 5.38 22.96 13.55
C LEU A 397 4.14 22.15 13.12
N ASN A 398 3.84 21.05 13.83
CA ASN A 398 2.66 20.23 13.58
C ASN A 398 1.37 21.06 13.78
N ALA A 399 1.37 21.96 14.76
CA ALA A 399 0.29 22.91 15.02
C ALA A 399 0.22 24.09 14.04
N GLY A 400 1.12 24.18 13.05
CA GLY A 400 1.16 25.29 12.08
C GLY A 400 1.68 26.62 12.65
N GLN A 401 2.19 26.64 13.90
CA GLN A 401 2.77 27.83 14.53
C GLN A 401 4.27 27.96 14.22
N THR A 402 4.58 28.17 12.95
CA THR A 402 5.96 28.31 12.44
C THR A 402 6.72 29.46 13.09
N GLU A 403 6.04 30.54 13.48
CA GLU A 403 6.62 31.70 14.19
C GLU A 403 7.21 31.31 15.55
N LEU A 404 6.41 30.60 16.36
CA LEU A 404 6.81 30.13 17.68
C LEU A 404 7.88 29.04 17.55
N ALA A 405 7.72 28.11 16.60
CA ALA A 405 8.73 27.06 16.36
C ALA A 405 10.09 27.64 15.99
N LEU A 406 10.11 28.70 15.17
CA LEU A 406 11.33 29.41 14.78
C LEU A 406 11.92 30.21 15.94
N ALA A 407 11.10 30.77 16.83
CA ALA A 407 11.58 31.42 18.04
C ALA A 407 12.23 30.42 19.02
N VAL A 408 11.63 29.24 19.22
CA VAL A 408 12.20 28.14 20.01
C VAL A 408 13.50 27.64 19.37
N PHE A 409 13.52 27.47 18.04
CA PHE A 409 14.72 27.08 17.31
C PHE A 409 15.84 28.13 17.44
N LYS A 410 15.51 29.42 17.40
CA LYS A 410 16.49 30.50 17.65
C LYS A 410 17.04 30.42 19.07
N ASP A 411 16.19 30.18 20.05
CA ASP A 411 16.58 30.06 21.45
C ASP A 411 17.46 28.83 21.71
N MET A 412 17.13 27.69 21.08
CA MET A 412 17.95 26.48 21.01
C MET A 412 19.36 26.75 20.47
N MET A 413 19.45 27.61 19.45
CA MET A 413 20.72 27.93 18.78
C MET A 413 21.61 28.87 19.62
N LEU A 414 21.04 29.54 20.62
CA LEU A 414 21.68 30.50 21.51
C LEU A 414 21.90 29.97 22.93
N THR A 415 21.31 28.84 23.29
CA THR A 415 21.48 28.21 24.60
C THR A 415 22.95 27.81 24.78
N GLY A 416 23.59 28.31 25.85
CA GLY A 416 25.03 28.17 26.12
C GLY A 416 25.88 29.41 25.83
N GLN A 417 25.30 30.50 25.32
CA GLN A 417 25.93 31.82 25.26
C GLN A 417 25.21 32.76 26.24
N GLN A 418 25.94 33.29 27.21
CA GLN A 418 25.38 34.00 28.37
C GLN A 418 24.69 35.31 27.98
N SER A 419 23.35 35.34 27.98
CA SER A 419 22.53 36.47 28.48
C SER A 419 21.03 36.11 28.44
N PRO A 420 20.31 36.14 29.58
CA PRO A 420 18.86 35.92 29.62
C PRO A 420 18.05 37.08 28.98
N SER A 421 18.69 38.20 28.64
CA SER A 421 18.03 39.41 28.15
C SER A 421 17.77 39.42 26.63
N ASP A 422 18.37 38.52 25.85
CA ASP A 422 18.26 38.51 24.38
C ASP A 422 16.97 37.84 23.87
N SER A 423 16.39 36.90 24.62
CA SER A 423 15.23 36.09 24.17
C SER A 423 14.00 36.95 23.83
N VAL A 424 13.75 38.03 24.59
CA VAL A 424 12.60 38.94 24.40
C VAL A 424 12.85 39.96 23.28
N ALA A 425 14.11 40.41 23.10
CA ALA A 425 14.49 41.26 21.98
C ALA A 425 14.46 40.50 20.64
N LEU A 426 14.79 39.20 20.68
CA LEU A 426 14.70 38.29 19.54
C LEU A 426 13.26 37.98 19.14
N PHE A 427 12.33 37.87 20.10
CA PHE A 427 10.89 37.73 19.85
C PHE A 427 10.31 38.96 19.10
N LYS A 428 10.70 40.17 19.50
CA LYS A 428 10.27 41.42 18.82
C LYS A 428 10.88 41.57 17.42
N THR A 429 12.13 41.16 17.23
CA THR A 429 12.77 41.19 15.90
C THR A 429 12.29 40.08 14.97
N SER A 430 11.84 38.93 15.49
CA SER A 430 11.20 37.88 14.68
C SER A 430 9.80 38.26 14.19
N LEU A 431 8.99 38.92 15.03
CA LEU A 431 7.66 39.43 14.63
C LEU A 431 7.77 40.43 13.46
N GLY A 432 8.73 41.36 13.50
CA GLY A 432 8.95 42.32 12.41
C GLY A 432 9.52 41.74 11.11
N LEU A 433 10.14 40.55 11.14
CA LEU A 433 10.68 39.88 9.95
C LEU A 433 9.66 38.95 9.28
N TYR A 434 8.68 38.45 10.03
CA TYR A 434 7.76 37.42 9.57
C TYR A 434 6.43 37.95 9.00
N ASP A 435 6.03 39.19 9.34
CA ASP A 435 5.00 39.94 8.59
C ASP A 435 5.32 40.05 7.08
N ASN A 436 6.57 39.79 6.69
CA ASN A 436 7.03 39.81 5.30
C ASN A 436 7.16 38.42 4.64
N LEU A 437 7.02 37.31 5.38
CA LEU A 437 7.24 35.95 4.86
C LEU A 437 5.95 35.17 4.57
N HIS A 438 4.79 35.71 5.00
CA HIS A 438 3.47 35.14 4.71
C HIS A 438 2.67 35.89 3.63
N SER A 439 3.31 36.77 2.86
CA SER A 439 2.70 37.21 1.61
C SER A 439 2.71 36.03 0.62
N SER A 440 1.56 35.79 0.00
CA SER A 440 1.18 34.62 -0.78
C SER A 440 1.90 34.46 -2.13
N SER A 441 3.16 34.87 -2.22
CA SER A 441 4.08 34.58 -3.32
C SER A 441 5.52 34.81 -2.83
N ILE A 442 6.19 33.75 -2.35
CA ILE A 442 7.61 33.82 -1.98
C ILE A 442 8.41 34.16 -3.24
N ASN A 443 8.87 35.41 -3.36
CA ASN A 443 9.74 35.84 -4.45
C ASN A 443 11.21 35.59 -4.11
N ALA A 444 12.09 35.57 -5.10
CA ALA A 444 13.53 35.38 -4.89
C ALA A 444 14.15 36.49 -4.02
N ALA A 445 13.60 37.70 -4.08
CA ALA A 445 13.97 38.81 -3.20
C ALA A 445 13.70 38.50 -1.72
N ASP A 446 12.57 37.86 -1.42
CA ASP A 446 12.19 37.49 -0.05
C ASP A 446 13.08 36.36 0.48
N VAL A 447 13.41 35.38 -0.37
CA VAL A 447 14.36 34.32 -0.02
C VAL A 447 15.76 34.86 0.23
N ASN A 448 16.22 35.79 -0.61
CA ASN A 448 17.52 36.44 -0.41
C ASN A 448 17.51 37.27 0.88
N LYS A 449 16.47 38.06 1.13
CA LYS A 449 16.32 38.86 2.36
C LYS A 449 16.31 37.98 3.61
N ALA A 450 15.54 36.89 3.59
CA ALA A 450 15.47 35.94 4.71
C ALA A 450 16.81 35.23 4.94
N SER A 451 17.47 34.79 3.88
CA SER A 451 18.76 34.09 3.97
C SER A 451 19.89 35.02 4.42
N LEU A 452 19.90 36.28 3.95
CA LEU A 452 20.84 37.30 4.41
C LEU A 452 20.58 37.69 5.88
N ALA A 453 19.33 37.81 6.31
CA ALA A 453 18.98 38.01 7.71
C ALA A 453 19.39 36.81 8.58
N ALA A 454 19.28 35.59 8.07
CA ALA A 454 19.80 34.41 8.75
C ALA A 454 21.33 34.49 8.93
N LEU A 455 22.08 35.03 7.96
CA LEU A 455 23.53 35.21 8.06
C LEU A 455 23.98 36.29 9.05
N THR A 456 23.09 37.22 9.43
CA THR A 456 23.39 38.24 10.46
C THR A 456 23.02 37.77 11.85
N ILE A 457 21.99 36.92 11.97
CA ILE A 457 21.47 36.42 13.24
C ILE A 457 22.20 35.15 13.68
N LEU A 458 22.59 34.27 12.75
CA LEU A 458 23.17 32.96 13.08
C LEU A 458 24.68 33.04 13.36
N PRO A 459 25.18 32.32 14.38
CA PRO A 459 26.61 32.16 14.60
C PRO A 459 27.32 31.51 13.41
N ARG A 460 28.58 31.90 13.15
CA ARG A 460 29.38 31.45 11.98
C ARG A 460 29.48 29.92 11.84
N LYS A 461 29.41 29.16 12.94
CA LYS A 461 29.43 27.68 12.93
C LYS A 461 28.28 27.06 12.12
N PHE A 462 27.19 27.80 11.88
CA PHE A 462 26.03 27.33 11.13
C PHE A 462 26.02 27.79 9.67
N HIS A 463 26.97 28.63 9.26
CA HIS A 463 27.19 28.99 7.85
C HIS A 463 27.97 27.87 7.16
N ASN A 464 27.32 26.71 6.99
CA ASN A 464 27.93 25.54 6.36
C ASN A 464 27.49 25.40 4.89
N LYS A 465 28.14 24.50 4.14
CA LYS A 465 27.81 24.26 2.73
C LYS A 465 26.35 23.85 2.48
N PHE A 466 25.68 23.21 3.44
CA PHE A 466 24.29 22.77 3.29
C PHE A 466 23.30 23.94 3.37
N PHE A 467 23.59 24.96 4.18
CA PHE A 467 22.83 26.20 4.23
C PHE A 467 22.80 26.86 2.85
N PHE A 468 23.98 27.07 2.27
CA PHE A 468 24.10 27.68 0.93
C PHE A 468 23.52 26.77 -0.17
N ALA A 469 23.68 25.45 -0.08
CA ALA A 469 23.07 24.50 -1.00
C ALA A 469 21.54 24.61 -1.02
N SER A 470 20.92 24.73 0.15
CA SER A 470 19.46 24.88 0.28
C SER A 470 18.98 26.21 -0.30
N TRP A 471 19.70 27.30 -0.04
CA TRP A 471 19.42 28.61 -0.62
C TRP A 471 19.52 28.59 -2.15
N MET A 472 20.64 28.09 -2.70
CA MET A 472 20.84 27.96 -4.15
C MET A 472 19.78 27.06 -4.79
N LYS A 473 19.46 25.91 -4.19
CA LYS A 473 18.42 25.00 -4.70
C LYS A 473 17.06 25.70 -4.81
N LYS A 474 16.71 26.51 -3.81
CA LYS A 474 15.45 27.28 -3.80
C LYS A 474 15.43 28.35 -4.89
N LEU A 475 16.52 29.10 -5.09
CA LEU A 475 16.66 30.08 -6.16
C LEU A 475 16.61 29.45 -7.56
N ILE A 476 17.34 28.37 -7.78
CA ILE A 476 17.29 27.60 -9.04
C ILE A 476 15.87 27.08 -9.31
N GLY A 477 15.15 26.65 -8.27
CA GLY A 477 13.76 26.22 -8.37
C GLY A 477 12.80 27.34 -8.77
N MET A 478 13.12 28.60 -8.49
CA MET A 478 12.36 29.77 -8.94
C MET A 478 12.75 30.27 -10.32
N GLY A 479 13.78 29.69 -10.95
CA GLY A 479 14.32 30.16 -12.23
C GLY A 479 15.35 31.28 -12.11
N GLU A 480 15.68 31.73 -10.90
CA GLU A 480 16.64 32.81 -10.63
C GLU A 480 18.07 32.26 -10.53
N VAL A 481 18.56 31.70 -11.64
CA VAL A 481 19.84 30.97 -11.69
C VAL A 481 21.05 31.91 -11.52
N ASP A 482 21.00 33.12 -12.08
CA ASP A 482 22.07 34.10 -11.91
C ASP A 482 22.14 34.61 -10.45
N ALA A 483 21.02 34.70 -9.73
CA ALA A 483 21.02 34.96 -8.29
C ALA A 483 21.59 33.78 -7.50
N ALA A 484 21.33 32.54 -7.93
CA ALA A 484 21.99 31.38 -7.32
C ALA A 484 23.52 31.39 -7.55
N ALA A 485 23.97 31.88 -8.71
CA ALA A 485 25.39 32.05 -9.00
C ALA A 485 26.04 33.12 -8.09
N SER A 486 25.35 34.21 -7.76
CA SER A 486 25.89 35.21 -6.81
C SER A 486 25.97 34.68 -5.37
N VAL A 487 25.14 33.70 -4.98
CA VAL A 487 25.27 33.02 -3.68
C VAL A 487 26.58 32.24 -3.58
N VAL A 488 27.12 31.72 -4.68
CA VAL A 488 28.45 31.08 -4.70
C VAL A 488 29.55 32.10 -4.36
N GLU A 489 29.43 33.35 -4.79
CA GLU A 489 30.37 34.40 -4.40
C GLU A 489 30.34 34.67 -2.91
N LEU A 490 29.13 34.72 -2.34
CA LEU A 490 28.96 34.88 -0.91
C LEU A 490 29.56 33.71 -0.13
N MET A 491 29.52 32.48 -0.68
CA MET A 491 30.23 31.34 -0.08
C MET A 491 31.73 31.60 -0.01
N TYR A 492 32.35 32.03 -1.12
CA TYR A 492 33.78 32.34 -1.17
C TYR A 492 34.16 33.50 -0.23
N GLU A 493 33.39 34.58 -0.20
CA GLU A 493 33.61 35.72 0.70
C GLU A 493 33.55 35.32 2.18
N ARG A 494 32.76 34.29 2.50
CA ARG A 494 32.64 33.74 3.86
C ARG A 494 33.64 32.61 4.13
N GLY A 495 34.57 32.34 3.21
CA GLY A 495 35.61 31.32 3.36
C GLY A 495 35.12 29.88 3.16
N ILE A 496 33.94 29.70 2.55
CA ILE A 496 33.32 28.39 2.32
C ILE A 496 33.51 28.04 0.84
N LYS A 497 34.25 26.96 0.56
CA LYS A 497 34.47 26.52 -0.82
C LYS A 497 33.24 25.76 -1.36
N PRO A 498 32.76 26.08 -2.57
CA PRO A 498 31.67 25.33 -3.19
C PRO A 498 32.15 23.96 -3.69
N ASP A 499 31.36 22.93 -3.38
CA ASP A 499 31.49 21.60 -3.98
C ASP A 499 30.93 21.54 -5.42
N ALA A 500 31.34 20.53 -6.19
CA ALA A 500 30.87 20.30 -7.57
C ALA A 500 29.34 20.22 -7.69
N LYS A 501 28.65 19.71 -6.66
CA LYS A 501 27.17 19.64 -6.62
C LYS A 501 26.50 21.01 -6.75
N HIS A 502 27.08 22.05 -6.15
CA HIS A 502 26.52 23.40 -6.23
C HIS A 502 26.61 23.94 -7.66
N LEU A 503 27.78 23.80 -8.28
CA LEU A 503 28.02 24.28 -9.63
C LEU A 503 27.27 23.46 -10.69
N ASN A 504 27.18 22.13 -10.53
CA ASN A 504 26.34 21.28 -11.39
C ASN A 504 24.87 21.74 -11.38
N GLY A 505 24.35 22.15 -10.21
CA GLY A 505 23.01 22.72 -10.08
C GLY A 505 22.82 23.99 -10.90
N ILE A 506 23.80 24.89 -10.89
CA ILE A 506 23.81 26.15 -11.65
C ILE A 506 23.94 25.88 -13.16
N ILE A 507 24.90 25.04 -13.57
CA ILE A 507 25.08 24.60 -14.96
C ILE A 507 23.76 24.03 -15.49
N GLY A 508 23.15 23.09 -14.75
CA GLY A 508 21.86 22.53 -15.11
C GLY A 508 20.73 23.57 -15.14
N GLY A 509 20.78 24.59 -14.28
CA GLY A 509 19.85 25.72 -14.28
C GLY A 509 19.94 26.55 -15.56
N TRP A 510 21.13 27.03 -15.91
CA TRP A 510 21.39 27.81 -17.12
C TRP A 510 21.06 27.04 -18.41
N LEU A 511 21.36 25.74 -18.44
CA LEU A 511 20.99 24.89 -19.58
C LEU A 511 19.48 24.70 -19.74
N ARG A 512 18.71 24.75 -18.64
CA ARG A 512 17.23 24.71 -18.67
C ARG A 512 16.63 26.06 -19.06
N GLU A 513 17.21 27.17 -18.60
CA GLU A 513 16.83 28.53 -19.01
C GLU A 513 16.96 28.69 -20.53
N GLY A 514 18.07 28.22 -21.09
CA GLY A 514 18.22 28.02 -22.52
C GLY A 514 18.53 29.28 -23.34
N SER A 515 18.77 30.43 -22.70
CA SER A 515 19.30 31.62 -23.38
C SER A 515 20.71 31.34 -23.94
N PRO A 516 21.13 31.98 -25.06
CA PRO A 516 22.43 31.71 -25.66
C PRO A 516 23.59 32.04 -24.69
N THR A 517 23.45 33.13 -23.94
CA THR A 517 24.40 33.56 -22.91
C THR A 517 24.44 32.60 -21.72
N ALA A 518 23.30 32.11 -21.23
CA ALA A 518 23.28 31.11 -20.16
C ALA A 518 23.92 29.79 -20.60
N LYS A 519 23.68 29.34 -21.84
CA LYS A 519 24.31 28.14 -22.39
C LYS A 519 25.83 28.27 -22.44
N GLU A 520 26.34 29.39 -22.93
CA GLU A 520 27.77 29.68 -22.99
C GLU A 520 28.41 29.73 -21.60
N LYS A 521 27.76 30.39 -20.62
CA LYS A 521 28.18 30.38 -19.21
C LYS A 521 28.25 28.94 -18.66
N ALA A 522 27.23 28.13 -18.92
CA ALA A 522 27.15 26.76 -18.44
C ALA A 522 28.23 25.86 -19.04
N GLU A 523 28.46 25.95 -20.34
CA GLU A 523 29.47 25.19 -21.07
C GLU A 523 30.88 25.55 -20.60
N ARG A 524 31.20 26.85 -20.51
CA ARG A 524 32.50 27.31 -19.99
C ARG A 524 32.75 26.85 -18.56
N LEU A 525 31.77 26.99 -17.66
CA LEU A 525 31.92 26.58 -16.27
C LEU A 525 32.13 25.06 -16.16
N ALA A 526 31.39 24.28 -16.94
CA ALA A 526 31.51 22.83 -16.95
C ALA A 526 32.90 22.38 -17.46
N TRP A 527 33.39 22.96 -18.56
CA TRP A 527 34.73 22.65 -19.07
C TRP A 527 35.85 23.12 -18.14
N ALA A 528 35.69 24.25 -17.45
CA ALA A 528 36.65 24.68 -16.42
C ALA A 528 36.73 23.65 -15.27
N MET A 529 35.59 23.09 -14.83
CA MET A 529 35.59 22.02 -13.83
C MET A 529 36.25 20.73 -14.35
N VAL A 530 36.07 20.40 -15.63
CA VAL A 530 36.71 19.23 -16.27
C VAL A 530 38.23 19.42 -16.34
N GLN A 531 38.69 20.60 -16.75
CA GLN A 531 40.10 20.94 -16.80
C GLN A 531 40.74 20.85 -15.40
N GLU A 532 40.11 21.41 -14.37
CA GLU A 532 40.56 21.28 -12.98
C GLU A 532 40.66 19.82 -12.50
N ARG A 533 39.76 18.95 -12.95
CA ARG A 533 39.84 17.52 -12.63
C ARG A 533 41.06 16.89 -13.29
N ILE A 534 41.30 17.17 -14.56
CA ILE A 534 42.41 16.61 -15.33
C ILE A 534 43.73 17.11 -14.75
N GLU A 535 43.85 18.40 -14.44
CA GLU A 535 45.04 18.99 -13.83
C GLU A 535 45.38 18.39 -12.47
N ARG A 536 44.36 18.02 -11.67
CA ARG A 536 44.59 17.32 -10.39
C ARG A 536 45.05 15.88 -10.58
N VAL A 537 44.57 15.19 -11.61
CA VAL A 537 44.97 13.81 -11.92
C VAL A 537 46.37 13.78 -12.52
N TRP A 538 46.71 14.76 -13.35
CA TRP A 538 47.97 14.88 -14.07
C TRP A 538 48.93 15.88 -13.42
N HIS A 539 48.77 16.13 -12.11
CA HIS A 539 49.53 17.16 -11.38
C HIS A 539 51.05 16.98 -11.52
N ASP A 540 51.51 15.73 -11.52
CA ASP A 540 52.93 15.36 -11.52
C ASP A 540 53.50 15.08 -12.93
N MET A 541 52.71 15.29 -13.99
CA MET A 541 53.11 15.01 -15.37
C MET A 541 53.57 16.28 -16.11
N PRO A 542 54.62 16.20 -16.94
CA PRO A 542 55.21 17.36 -17.61
C PRO A 542 54.33 17.95 -18.72
N GLU A 543 53.48 17.14 -19.36
CA GLU A 543 52.50 17.57 -20.36
C GLU A 543 51.09 17.41 -19.79
N LYS A 544 50.40 18.54 -19.58
CA LYS A 544 49.01 18.56 -19.11
C LYS A 544 48.08 18.62 -20.32
N PRO A 545 47.11 17.69 -20.46
CA PRO A 545 46.11 17.79 -21.52
C PRO A 545 45.29 19.08 -21.32
N SER A 546 45.35 19.99 -22.28
CA SER A 546 44.42 21.12 -22.36
C SER A 546 43.21 20.66 -23.15
N VAL A 547 42.04 20.68 -22.51
CA VAL A 547 40.82 20.09 -23.08
C VAL A 547 39.85 21.14 -23.64
N TYR A 548 40.06 22.42 -23.33
CA TYR A 548 39.18 23.48 -23.82
C TYR A 548 39.91 24.81 -23.91
N ASP A 549 39.87 25.46 -25.08
CA ASP A 549 40.41 26.80 -25.30
C ASP A 549 39.59 27.82 -24.51
N THR A 550 40.15 28.30 -23.41
CA THR A 550 39.60 29.41 -22.60
C THR A 550 39.96 30.78 -23.19
N SER A 551 40.52 30.83 -24.40
CA SER A 551 41.26 31.96 -24.99
C SER A 551 40.43 33.02 -25.73
N ASN A 552 39.09 32.98 -25.69
CA ASN A 552 38.26 34.01 -26.35
C ASN A 552 37.86 35.13 -25.36
N ASP A 553 38.23 36.38 -25.70
CA ASP A 553 37.94 37.65 -25.02
C ASP A 553 36.44 37.95 -24.87
N VAL A 554 35.79 37.24 -23.96
CA VAL A 554 34.56 37.69 -23.31
C VAL A 554 34.90 37.85 -21.83
N VAL A 555 34.54 38.98 -21.23
CA VAL A 555 34.81 39.28 -19.82
C VAL A 555 34.13 38.24 -18.92
N ILE A 556 34.85 37.16 -18.65
CA ILE A 556 34.55 36.23 -17.56
C ILE A 556 34.64 37.08 -16.29
N PRO A 557 33.54 37.26 -15.53
CA PRO A 557 33.62 38.17 -14.41
C PRO A 557 34.55 37.54 -13.35
N ARG A 558 35.28 38.38 -12.60
CA ARG A 558 36.44 38.01 -11.74
C ARG A 558 36.23 36.79 -10.81
N HIS A 559 34.99 36.38 -10.59
CA HIS A 559 34.56 35.21 -9.84
C HIS A 559 34.90 33.84 -10.46
N MET A 560 34.96 33.72 -11.79
CA MET A 560 35.29 32.47 -12.48
C MET A 560 36.80 32.26 -12.65
N GLN A 561 37.62 33.23 -12.23
CA GLN A 561 39.10 33.11 -12.17
C GLN A 561 39.59 32.49 -10.85
N ARG A 562 38.68 32.14 -9.93
CA ARG A 562 38.99 31.43 -8.67
C ARG A 562 38.91 29.91 -8.90
N THR A 563 39.67 29.14 -8.12
CA THR A 563 39.74 27.66 -8.23
C THR A 563 38.34 27.05 -8.24
N VAL A 564 37.90 26.48 -9.36
CA VAL A 564 36.63 25.76 -9.42
C VAL A 564 36.78 24.36 -8.82
N PRO A 565 35.74 23.78 -8.22
CA PRO A 565 35.79 22.39 -7.79
C PRO A 565 36.02 21.47 -8.99
N ALA A 566 36.84 20.44 -8.81
CA ALA A 566 37.05 19.41 -9.82
C ALA A 566 35.73 18.78 -10.24
N ALA A 567 35.58 18.54 -11.55
CA ALA A 567 34.42 17.89 -12.13
C ALA A 567 34.13 16.53 -11.49
N SER A 568 32.84 16.21 -11.49
CA SER A 568 32.29 14.92 -11.07
C SER A 568 31.62 14.24 -12.26
N ILE A 569 31.27 12.95 -12.14
CA ILE A 569 30.53 12.24 -13.18
C ILE A 569 29.21 12.93 -13.57
N GLU A 570 28.59 13.65 -12.64
CA GLU A 570 27.40 14.46 -12.91
C GLU A 570 27.70 15.62 -13.88
N THR A 571 28.85 16.28 -13.75
CA THR A 571 29.32 17.34 -14.66
C THR A 571 29.44 16.81 -16.09
N PHE A 572 30.11 15.66 -16.25
CA PHE A 572 30.23 14.96 -17.54
C PHE A 572 28.85 14.54 -18.08
N SER A 573 27.97 14.04 -17.23
CA SER A 573 26.64 13.61 -17.65
C SER A 573 25.76 14.77 -18.12
N ILE A 574 25.86 15.95 -17.48
CA ILE A 574 25.14 17.16 -17.89
C ILE A 574 25.62 17.63 -19.26
N LEU A 575 26.94 17.68 -19.48
CA LEU A 575 27.53 18.03 -20.79
C LEU A 575 27.14 17.01 -21.87
N LEU A 576 27.22 15.72 -21.56
CA LEU A 576 26.82 14.67 -22.49
C LEU A 576 25.35 14.81 -22.90
N LEU A 577 24.45 15.07 -21.94
CA LEU A 577 23.04 15.34 -22.23
C LEU A 577 22.87 16.58 -23.11
N TYR A 578 23.65 17.62 -22.86
CA TYR A 578 23.61 18.88 -23.61
C TYR A 578 23.99 18.68 -25.08
N TYR A 579 25.10 17.97 -25.35
CA TYR A 579 25.60 17.71 -26.71
C TYR A 579 24.75 16.69 -27.46
N THR A 580 24.37 15.60 -26.80
CA THR A 580 23.59 14.51 -27.43
C THR A 580 22.15 14.93 -27.78
N ARG A 581 21.61 16.00 -27.17
CA ARG A 581 20.32 16.60 -27.55
C ARG A 581 20.42 17.51 -28.78
N ARG A 582 21.62 17.98 -29.12
CA ARG A 582 21.89 18.90 -30.24
C ARG A 582 22.52 18.20 -31.44
N ASP A 583 22.66 16.88 -31.37
CA ASP A 583 23.33 16.08 -32.39
C ASP A 583 24.80 16.50 -32.62
N GLN A 584 25.45 17.05 -31.58
CA GLN A 584 26.87 17.42 -31.60
C GLN A 584 27.74 16.21 -31.22
N GLU A 585 27.75 15.20 -32.10
CA GLU A 585 28.42 13.91 -31.87
C GLU A 585 29.92 14.05 -31.61
N ASN A 586 30.61 14.91 -32.37
CA ASN A 586 32.05 15.12 -32.21
C ASN A 586 32.40 15.56 -30.78
N MET A 587 31.58 16.45 -30.21
CA MET A 587 31.80 16.97 -28.86
C MET A 587 31.40 15.96 -27.78
N ALA A 588 30.37 15.14 -28.05
CA ALA A 588 30.01 14.02 -27.18
C ALA A 588 31.12 12.96 -27.12
N ASN A 589 31.71 12.60 -28.27
CA ASN A 589 32.83 11.65 -28.33
C ASN A 589 34.08 12.22 -27.66
N TYR A 590 34.39 13.49 -27.91
CA TYR A 590 35.50 14.17 -27.24
C TYR A 590 35.33 14.17 -25.71
N LEU A 591 34.12 14.43 -25.21
CA LEU A 591 33.82 14.37 -23.78
C LEU A 591 33.98 12.96 -23.20
N ILE A 592 33.69 11.91 -23.97
CA ILE A 592 33.92 10.51 -23.56
C ILE A 592 35.43 10.25 -23.42
N ASP A 593 36.25 10.67 -24.38
CA ASP A 593 37.71 10.53 -24.30
C ASP A 593 38.30 11.29 -23.09
N CYS A 594 37.70 12.45 -22.78
CA CYS A 594 38.08 13.25 -21.62
C CYS A 594 37.69 12.59 -20.29
N LEU A 595 36.69 11.71 -20.27
CA LEU A 595 36.28 10.98 -19.06
C LEU A 595 37.39 10.03 -18.60
N ASP A 596 38.02 9.33 -19.54
CA ASP A 596 39.14 8.43 -19.30
C ASP A 596 40.38 9.23 -18.87
N THR A 597 40.66 10.35 -19.55
CA THR A 597 41.75 11.27 -19.20
C THR A 597 41.59 11.85 -17.78
N ALA A 598 40.35 12.14 -17.38
CA ALA A 598 39.99 12.62 -16.04
C ALA A 598 39.92 11.51 -14.96
N GLN A 599 40.17 10.25 -15.33
CA GLN A 599 40.07 9.06 -14.48
C GLN A 599 38.77 9.03 -13.66
N ILE A 600 37.62 9.33 -14.30
CA ILE A 600 36.30 9.25 -13.66
C ILE A 600 35.60 7.99 -14.15
N LYS A 601 35.14 7.17 -13.22
CA LYS A 601 34.37 5.97 -13.57
C LYS A 601 32.96 6.38 -14.05
N PRO A 602 32.49 5.90 -15.21
CA PRO A 602 31.13 6.13 -15.68
C PRO A 602 30.10 5.44 -14.78
N ASN A 603 28.90 6.01 -14.68
CA ASN A 603 27.77 5.45 -13.94
C ASN A 603 26.60 5.09 -14.88
N ALA A 604 25.55 4.47 -14.33
CA ALA A 604 24.36 4.06 -15.09
C ALA A 604 23.71 5.25 -15.82
N PHE A 605 23.64 6.42 -15.15
CA PHE A 605 23.10 7.63 -15.75
C PHE A 605 23.87 8.05 -17.01
N PHE A 606 25.21 8.06 -16.97
CA PHE A 606 26.05 8.36 -18.13
C PHE A 606 25.84 7.34 -19.27
N MET A 607 25.84 6.04 -18.93
CA MET A 607 25.55 4.95 -19.87
C MET A 607 24.21 5.15 -20.58
N ASN A 608 23.14 5.45 -19.83
CA ASN A 608 21.79 5.63 -20.37
C ASN A 608 21.74 6.75 -21.42
N HIS A 609 22.51 7.82 -21.25
CA HIS A 609 22.56 8.91 -22.22
C HIS A 609 23.18 8.48 -23.56
N LEU A 610 24.19 7.62 -23.52
CA LEU A 610 24.79 7.03 -24.71
C LEU A 610 23.84 6.04 -25.39
N LEU A 611 23.12 5.22 -24.63
CA LEU A 611 22.10 4.33 -25.18
C LEU A 611 20.98 5.12 -25.86
N TYR A 612 20.49 6.19 -25.23
CA TYR A 612 19.49 7.07 -25.84
C TYR A 612 20.00 7.84 -27.06
N MET A 613 21.31 8.13 -27.13
CA MET A 613 21.92 8.70 -28.33
C MET A 613 21.83 7.71 -29.51
N GLU A 614 22.24 6.45 -29.32
CA GLU A 614 22.11 5.42 -30.35
C GLU A 614 20.65 5.15 -30.73
N LEU A 615 19.74 5.16 -29.75
CA LEU A 615 18.32 4.97 -29.98
C LEU A 615 17.72 6.09 -30.83
N ARG A 616 18.15 7.35 -30.63
CA ARG A 616 17.72 8.48 -31.47
C ARG A 616 18.18 8.34 -32.92
N LYS A 617 19.36 7.75 -33.14
CA LYS A 617 19.85 7.38 -34.48
C LYS A 617 19.15 6.14 -35.07
N GLN A 618 18.25 5.51 -34.31
CA GLN A 618 17.61 4.23 -34.65
C GLN A 618 18.61 3.09 -34.90
N ASN A 619 19.80 3.17 -34.30
CA ASN A 619 20.85 2.16 -34.40
C ASN A 619 20.61 1.05 -33.37
N ILE A 620 19.78 0.07 -33.74
CA ILE A 620 19.37 -1.04 -32.85
C ILE A 620 20.59 -1.84 -32.37
N LEU A 621 21.50 -2.16 -33.29
CA LEU A 621 22.72 -2.90 -32.96
C LEU A 621 23.60 -2.10 -31.99
N GLY A 622 23.80 -0.81 -32.27
CA GLY A 622 24.63 0.07 -31.44
C GLY A 622 24.12 0.20 -30.01
N VAL A 623 22.79 0.22 -29.79
CA VAL A 623 22.21 0.20 -28.44
C VAL A 623 22.60 -1.08 -27.70
N TRP A 624 22.46 -2.23 -28.35
CA TRP A 624 22.73 -3.53 -27.72
C TRP A 624 24.21 -3.78 -27.46
N THR A 625 25.09 -3.46 -28.42
CA THR A 625 26.53 -3.63 -28.25
C THR A 625 27.05 -2.71 -27.14
N LYS A 626 26.67 -1.41 -27.16
CA LYS A 626 27.08 -0.49 -26.08
C LYS A 626 26.56 -0.92 -24.72
N TYR A 627 25.33 -1.41 -24.65
CA TYR A 627 24.80 -1.94 -23.39
C TYR A 627 25.66 -3.11 -22.88
N LYS A 628 25.97 -4.11 -23.71
CA LYS A 628 26.81 -5.24 -23.31
C LYS A 628 28.23 -4.83 -22.91
N ASP A 629 28.86 -3.96 -23.70
CA ASP A 629 30.22 -3.50 -23.46
C ASP A 629 30.31 -2.72 -22.14
N MET A 630 29.35 -1.82 -21.88
CA MET A 630 29.36 -0.97 -20.69
C MET A 630 28.89 -1.71 -19.42
N THR A 631 28.00 -2.69 -19.55
CA THR A 631 27.49 -3.48 -18.40
C THR A 631 28.57 -4.36 -17.75
N ALA A 632 29.68 -4.60 -18.45
CA ALA A 632 30.85 -5.27 -17.87
C ALA A 632 31.49 -4.45 -16.72
N ILE A 633 31.36 -3.12 -16.76
CA ILE A 633 31.99 -2.19 -15.80
C ILE A 633 30.95 -1.48 -14.95
N ILE A 634 29.76 -1.21 -15.51
CA ILE A 634 28.71 -0.38 -14.93
C ILE A 634 27.51 -1.26 -14.58
N LYS A 635 26.97 -1.09 -13.37
CA LYS A 635 25.70 -1.73 -13.00
C LYS A 635 24.53 -0.99 -13.67
N PRO A 636 23.65 -1.68 -14.43
CA PRO A 636 22.51 -1.05 -15.07
C PRO A 636 21.43 -0.69 -14.04
N ASP A 637 20.51 0.20 -14.43
CA ASP A 637 19.37 0.65 -13.63
C ASP A 637 18.03 0.49 -14.39
N LEU A 638 16.91 0.84 -13.75
CA LEU A 638 15.58 0.76 -14.38
C LEU A 638 15.48 1.58 -15.68
N GLU A 639 16.20 2.69 -15.77
CA GLU A 639 16.18 3.55 -16.94
C GLU A 639 17.01 2.95 -18.09
N THR A 640 18.05 2.17 -17.78
CA THR A 640 18.75 1.32 -18.77
C THR A 640 17.77 0.37 -19.43
N PHE A 641 16.99 -0.38 -18.64
CA PHE A 641 16.00 -1.32 -19.18
C PHE A 641 14.88 -0.60 -19.91
N ALA A 642 14.43 0.57 -19.43
CA ALA A 642 13.47 1.39 -20.16
C ALA A 642 13.98 1.73 -21.58
N CYS A 643 15.24 2.16 -21.71
CA CYS A 643 15.86 2.43 -23.00
C CYS A 643 15.91 1.17 -23.90
N LEU A 644 16.27 0.01 -23.34
CA LEU A 644 16.29 -1.26 -24.08
C LEU A 644 14.90 -1.68 -24.57
N TYR A 645 13.85 -1.52 -23.76
CA TYR A 645 12.49 -1.79 -24.19
C TYR A 645 11.99 -0.75 -25.20
N ASP A 646 12.45 0.51 -25.15
CA ASP A 646 12.13 1.51 -26.18
C ASP A 646 12.78 1.14 -27.52
N CYS A 647 14.01 0.64 -27.48
CA CYS A 647 14.67 0.02 -28.63
C CYS A 647 13.87 -1.20 -29.12
N GLY A 648 13.42 -2.04 -28.18
CA GLY A 648 12.55 -3.19 -28.44
C GLY A 648 11.26 -2.83 -29.18
N LYS A 649 10.63 -1.69 -28.91
CA LYS A 649 9.46 -1.22 -29.66
C LYS A 649 9.76 -1.02 -31.14
N ILE A 650 10.97 -0.59 -31.49
CA ILE A 650 11.40 -0.41 -32.88
C ILE A 650 11.72 -1.78 -33.50
N GLN A 651 12.47 -2.61 -32.78
CA GLN A 651 12.94 -3.92 -33.23
C GLN A 651 11.82 -4.95 -33.44
N TYR A 652 10.89 -5.07 -32.49
CA TYR A 652 9.84 -6.09 -32.53
C TYR A 652 8.64 -5.67 -33.37
N ASP A 653 8.54 -4.39 -33.75
CA ASP A 653 7.46 -3.90 -34.60
C ASP A 653 7.63 -4.41 -36.04
N ARG A 654 6.98 -5.54 -36.33
CA ARG A 654 6.95 -6.18 -37.67
C ARG A 654 6.37 -5.28 -38.78
N THR A 655 5.81 -4.12 -38.44
CA THR A 655 5.38 -3.13 -39.45
C THR A 655 6.53 -2.28 -39.98
N ARG A 656 7.65 -2.20 -39.26
CA ARG A 656 8.86 -1.46 -39.63
C ARG A 656 9.81 -2.32 -40.46
N TYR A 657 10.71 -1.66 -41.19
CA TYR A 657 11.73 -2.32 -42.01
C TYR A 657 13.04 -2.56 -41.23
N LEU A 658 13.25 -1.81 -40.14
CA LEU A 658 14.41 -1.92 -39.28
C LEU A 658 14.28 -3.17 -38.41
N PHE A 659 15.16 -4.14 -38.64
CA PHE A 659 15.26 -5.38 -37.86
C PHE A 659 16.73 -5.80 -37.83
N ASP A 660 17.26 -6.05 -36.64
CA ASP A 660 18.61 -6.59 -36.46
C ASP A 660 18.56 -7.92 -35.71
N ALA A 661 19.09 -8.99 -36.33
CA ALA A 661 19.07 -10.33 -35.74
C ALA A 661 19.94 -10.46 -34.48
N LYS A 662 20.89 -9.54 -34.25
CA LYS A 662 21.79 -9.58 -33.09
C LYS A 662 21.15 -9.00 -31.82
N PHE A 663 20.06 -8.24 -31.95
CA PHE A 663 19.30 -7.77 -30.79
C PHE A 663 18.53 -8.95 -30.17
N PRO A 664 18.49 -9.09 -28.85
CA PRO A 664 17.90 -10.25 -28.18
C PRO A 664 16.40 -10.37 -28.52
N PRO A 665 15.83 -11.59 -28.50
CA PRO A 665 14.39 -11.75 -28.49
C PRO A 665 13.79 -11.26 -27.17
N ILE A 666 12.50 -10.93 -27.17
CA ILE A 666 11.83 -10.32 -26.00
C ILE A 666 11.93 -11.17 -24.73
N ARG A 667 11.83 -12.50 -24.83
CA ARG A 667 11.96 -13.41 -23.68
C ARG A 667 13.35 -13.34 -23.06
N SER A 668 14.40 -13.26 -23.89
CA SER A 668 15.79 -13.12 -23.41
C SER A 668 16.05 -11.74 -22.78
N LEU A 669 15.51 -10.66 -23.36
CA LEU A 669 15.59 -9.32 -22.76
C LEU A 669 14.86 -9.27 -21.41
N TYR A 670 13.71 -9.93 -21.31
CA TYR A 670 12.97 -10.06 -20.06
C TYR A 670 13.76 -10.85 -19.01
N LYS A 671 14.32 -12.00 -19.41
CA LYS A 671 15.22 -12.79 -18.56
C LYS A 671 16.38 -11.96 -18.02
N GLU A 672 17.03 -11.15 -18.87
CA GLU A 672 18.12 -10.28 -18.43
C GLU A 672 17.65 -9.23 -17.41
N THR A 673 16.46 -8.66 -17.61
CA THR A 673 15.84 -7.74 -16.65
C THR A 673 15.60 -8.42 -15.30
N MET A 674 15.07 -9.64 -15.30
CA MET A 674 14.79 -10.40 -14.06
C MET A 674 16.06 -10.86 -13.36
N GLN A 675 17.08 -11.30 -14.12
CA GLN A 675 18.38 -11.69 -13.57
C GLN A 675 19.09 -10.49 -12.93
N TRP A 676 19.06 -9.33 -13.58
CA TRP A 676 19.56 -8.09 -12.98
C TRP A 676 18.82 -7.77 -11.68
N PHE A 677 17.49 -7.80 -11.68
CA PHE A 677 16.70 -7.50 -10.48
C PHE A 677 17.04 -8.44 -9.32
N ARG A 678 17.18 -9.74 -9.58
CA ARG A 678 17.60 -10.74 -8.57
C ARG A 678 19.03 -10.54 -8.07
N SER A 679 19.92 -9.97 -8.87
CA SER A 679 21.30 -9.68 -8.47
C SER A 679 21.43 -8.49 -7.51
N LEU A 680 20.38 -7.69 -7.35
CA LEU A 680 20.35 -6.53 -6.44
C LEU A 680 20.25 -6.98 -4.97
N THR A 681 20.75 -6.15 -4.05
CA THR A 681 20.58 -6.39 -2.60
C THR A 681 19.11 -6.23 -2.18
N PRO A 682 18.66 -6.82 -1.05
CA PRO A 682 17.27 -6.72 -0.62
C PRO A 682 16.77 -5.27 -0.46
N HIS A 683 17.63 -4.37 0.02
CA HIS A 683 17.31 -2.95 0.12
C HIS A 683 17.12 -2.31 -1.27
N GLN A 684 18.03 -2.59 -2.20
CA GLN A 684 17.93 -2.08 -3.58
C GLN A 684 16.72 -2.65 -4.31
N GLN A 685 16.36 -3.92 -4.07
CA GLN A 685 15.14 -4.51 -4.62
C GLN A 685 13.90 -3.76 -4.13
N LYS A 686 13.83 -3.42 -2.83
CA LYS A 686 12.71 -2.64 -2.28
C LYS A 686 12.60 -1.27 -2.95
N THR A 687 13.70 -0.51 -3.03
CA THR A 687 13.73 0.79 -3.71
C THR A 687 13.35 0.65 -5.19
N THR A 688 13.86 -0.38 -5.87
CA THR A 688 13.55 -0.65 -7.28
C THR A 688 12.08 -0.96 -7.50
N LYS A 689 11.43 -1.68 -6.57
CA LYS A 689 9.97 -1.93 -6.62
C LYS A 689 9.18 -0.63 -6.47
N GLU A 690 9.59 0.25 -5.55
CA GLU A 690 8.95 1.55 -5.32
C GLU A 690 9.13 2.51 -6.52
N GLU A 691 10.30 2.50 -7.17
CA GLU A 691 10.59 3.33 -8.34
C GLU A 691 10.07 2.77 -9.67
N PHE A 692 9.63 1.50 -9.68
CA PHE A 692 9.12 0.87 -10.89
C PHE A 692 7.88 1.60 -11.39
N SER A 693 7.92 2.05 -12.65
CA SER A 693 6.86 2.90 -13.21
C SER A 693 5.84 2.08 -14.00
N LYS A 694 4.56 2.46 -13.90
CA LYS A 694 3.49 1.94 -14.76
C LYS A 694 3.83 2.04 -16.26
N ALA A 695 4.46 3.15 -16.66
CA ALA A 695 4.87 3.35 -18.05
C ALA A 695 5.90 2.29 -18.52
N LEU A 696 6.77 1.80 -17.62
CA LEU A 696 7.69 0.70 -17.94
C LEU A 696 6.94 -0.63 -18.03
N TYR A 697 5.98 -0.90 -17.13
CA TYR A 697 5.09 -2.06 -17.21
C TYR A 697 4.36 -2.13 -18.57
N ASP A 698 3.66 -1.07 -18.96
CA ASP A 698 2.91 -0.99 -20.21
C ASP A 698 3.82 -1.18 -21.44
N GLN A 699 5.06 -0.70 -21.32
CA GLN A 699 6.08 -0.80 -22.36
C GLN A 699 6.62 -2.22 -22.52
N ILE A 700 6.84 -2.94 -21.43
CA ILE A 700 7.22 -4.36 -21.47
C ILE A 700 6.09 -5.17 -22.10
N THR A 701 4.85 -5.00 -21.63
CA THR A 701 3.67 -5.66 -22.20
C THR A 701 3.53 -5.36 -23.69
N ARG A 702 3.71 -4.09 -24.09
CA ARG A 702 3.69 -3.70 -25.51
C ARG A 702 4.77 -4.40 -26.33
N CYS A 703 5.97 -4.61 -25.80
CA CYS A 703 7.03 -5.32 -26.53
C CYS A 703 6.66 -6.78 -26.79
N PHE A 704 6.08 -7.48 -25.80
CA PHE A 704 5.52 -8.81 -26.01
C PHE A 704 4.41 -8.80 -27.08
N CYS A 705 3.50 -7.82 -27.02
CA CYS A 705 2.45 -7.67 -28.03
C CYS A 705 2.99 -7.41 -29.45
N LEU A 706 4.06 -6.63 -29.59
CA LEU A 706 4.70 -6.36 -30.88
C LEU A 706 5.40 -7.61 -31.44
N SER A 707 6.04 -8.40 -30.57
CA SER A 707 6.71 -9.64 -30.94
C SER A 707 5.77 -10.78 -31.38
N LEU A 708 4.47 -10.65 -31.06
CA LEU A 708 3.41 -11.66 -31.25
C LEU A 708 3.60 -12.92 -30.38
N ASP A 709 3.97 -12.73 -29.12
CA ASP A 709 4.26 -13.80 -28.17
C ASP A 709 3.21 -13.83 -27.02
N PRO A 710 2.07 -14.52 -27.21
CA PRO A 710 1.03 -14.59 -26.19
C PRO A 710 1.45 -15.40 -24.95
N GLN A 711 2.32 -16.41 -25.09
CA GLN A 711 2.85 -17.18 -23.97
C GLN A 711 3.71 -16.29 -23.07
N GLY A 712 4.65 -15.55 -23.67
CA GLY A 712 5.51 -14.61 -22.93
C GLY A 712 4.73 -13.45 -22.33
N ALA A 713 3.70 -12.95 -23.00
CA ALA A 713 2.83 -11.90 -22.47
C ALA A 713 2.09 -12.36 -21.18
N LEU A 714 1.56 -13.58 -21.16
CA LEU A 714 0.89 -14.15 -19.99
C LEU A 714 1.87 -14.26 -18.81
N VAL A 715 3.05 -14.85 -19.05
CA VAL A 715 4.10 -15.00 -18.05
C VAL A 715 4.54 -13.64 -17.51
N ALA A 716 4.72 -12.65 -18.40
CA ALA A 716 5.13 -11.30 -18.02
C ALA A 716 4.10 -10.59 -17.11
N ILE A 717 2.80 -10.73 -17.38
CA ILE A 717 1.75 -10.12 -16.54
C ILE A 717 1.75 -10.74 -15.14
N ARG A 718 1.83 -12.08 -15.04
CA ARG A 718 1.83 -12.77 -13.74
C ARG A 718 3.07 -12.49 -12.91
N SER A 719 4.24 -12.52 -13.56
CA SER A 719 5.50 -12.17 -12.90
C SER A 719 5.55 -10.72 -12.44
N MET A 720 5.00 -9.78 -13.22
CA MET A 720 4.92 -8.38 -12.82
C MET A 720 3.97 -8.15 -11.63
N LYS A 721 2.85 -8.89 -11.55
CA LYS A 721 1.97 -8.91 -10.37
C LYS A 721 2.73 -9.37 -9.12
N GLN A 722 3.36 -10.55 -9.18
CA GLN A 722 4.00 -11.16 -8.01
C GLN A 722 5.27 -10.43 -7.56
N ILE A 723 6.09 -9.94 -8.49
CA ILE A 723 7.39 -9.33 -8.16
C ILE A 723 7.23 -7.84 -7.83
N PHE A 724 6.47 -7.09 -8.64
CA PHE A 724 6.39 -5.63 -8.57
C PHE A 724 5.01 -5.10 -8.11
N GLY A 725 3.99 -5.94 -7.96
CA GLY A 725 2.65 -5.51 -7.56
C GLY A 725 1.91 -4.71 -8.63
N PHE A 726 2.28 -4.86 -9.91
CA PHE A 726 1.62 -4.17 -11.02
C PHE A 726 0.49 -5.01 -11.62
N PHE A 727 -0.61 -4.35 -11.95
CA PHE A 727 -1.82 -4.98 -12.47
C PHE A 727 -2.19 -4.39 -13.85
N PRO A 728 -2.78 -5.18 -14.75
CA PRO A 728 -3.38 -4.68 -15.99
C PRO A 728 -4.44 -3.64 -15.68
N ASP A 729 -4.39 -2.54 -16.41
CA ASP A 729 -5.41 -1.51 -16.41
C ASP A 729 -6.13 -1.47 -17.77
N VAL A 730 -6.98 -0.46 -17.98
CA VAL A 730 -7.68 -0.27 -19.25
C VAL A 730 -6.69 -0.13 -20.42
N ASP A 731 -5.57 0.57 -20.24
CA ASP A 731 -4.58 0.74 -21.32
C ASP A 731 -3.82 -0.55 -21.62
N THR A 732 -3.40 -1.29 -20.59
CA THR A 732 -2.78 -2.62 -20.71
C THR A 732 -3.73 -3.60 -21.41
N THR A 733 -5.00 -3.57 -21.03
CA THR A 733 -6.05 -4.41 -21.63
C THR A 733 -6.15 -4.12 -23.12
N ARG A 734 -6.19 -2.84 -23.52
CA ARG A 734 -6.19 -2.44 -24.94
C ARG A 734 -4.93 -2.91 -25.67
N ILE A 735 -3.76 -2.81 -25.05
CA ILE A 735 -2.49 -3.30 -25.61
C ILE A 735 -2.55 -4.82 -25.87
N LEU A 736 -3.15 -5.59 -24.95
CA LEU A 736 -3.32 -7.04 -25.09
C LEU A 736 -4.40 -7.40 -26.12
N THR A 737 -5.51 -6.66 -26.18
CA THR A 737 -6.51 -6.82 -27.25
C THR A 737 -5.89 -6.65 -28.63
N PHE A 738 -4.96 -5.69 -28.79
CA PHE A 738 -4.22 -5.54 -30.06
C PHE A 738 -3.36 -6.75 -30.41
N LEU A 739 -2.76 -7.43 -29.44
CA LEU A 739 -2.05 -8.68 -29.66
C LEU A 739 -3.01 -9.76 -30.17
N LEU A 740 -4.15 -9.94 -29.49
CA LEU A 740 -5.15 -10.95 -29.86
C LEU A 740 -5.71 -10.72 -31.27
N VAL A 741 -6.02 -9.46 -31.64
CA VAL A 741 -6.48 -9.11 -32.99
C VAL A 741 -5.42 -9.47 -34.05
N ARG A 742 -4.13 -9.34 -33.73
CA ARG A 742 -3.03 -9.67 -34.64
C ARG A 742 -2.79 -11.17 -34.78
N LEU A 743 -3.18 -11.96 -33.77
CA LEU A 743 -3.06 -13.42 -33.76
C LEU A 743 -4.23 -14.13 -34.46
N ALA A 744 -5.36 -13.45 -34.65
CA ALA A 744 -6.53 -14.02 -35.30
C ALA A 744 -6.20 -14.53 -36.73
N PRO A 745 -6.61 -15.77 -37.09
CA PRO A 745 -6.28 -16.38 -38.36
C PRO A 745 -6.81 -15.57 -39.56
N THR A 746 -6.00 -15.42 -40.61
CA THR A 746 -6.40 -14.76 -41.87
C THR A 746 -6.61 -15.79 -42.97
N PRO A 747 -7.65 -15.65 -43.81
CA PRO A 747 -7.87 -16.57 -44.94
C PRO A 747 -6.72 -16.50 -45.96
N PRO A 748 -6.43 -17.60 -46.66
CA PRO A 748 -5.35 -17.66 -47.66
C PRO A 748 -5.60 -16.66 -48.80
N GLY A 749 -4.56 -15.90 -49.20
CA GLY A 749 -4.58 -15.05 -50.40
C GLY A 749 -4.39 -13.52 -50.22
N ILE A 750 -4.24 -12.99 -49.01
CA ILE A 750 -4.05 -11.52 -48.80
C ILE A 750 -2.56 -11.12 -48.84
N PRO A 751 -2.14 -10.12 -49.66
CA PRO A 751 -0.76 -9.64 -49.72
C PRO A 751 -0.25 -9.07 -48.38
N LYS A 752 1.02 -9.36 -48.05
CA LYS A 752 1.72 -8.90 -46.83
C LYS A 752 1.59 -7.40 -46.48
N PRO A 753 1.60 -6.42 -47.41
CA PRO A 753 1.51 -4.99 -47.05
C PRO A 753 0.13 -4.54 -46.53
N ARG A 754 -0.96 -5.24 -46.85
CA ARG A 754 -2.31 -4.92 -46.32
C ARG A 754 -2.50 -5.33 -44.86
N ARG A 755 -1.60 -6.14 -44.29
CA ARG A 755 -1.60 -6.54 -42.87
C ARG A 755 -1.12 -5.43 -41.91
N ARG A 756 -0.57 -4.32 -42.43
CA ARG A 756 0.10 -3.27 -41.64
C ARG A 756 -0.83 -2.18 -41.07
N ARG A 757 -2.08 -2.05 -41.54
CA ARG A 757 -3.04 -1.03 -41.06
C ARG A 757 -4.27 -1.67 -40.38
N ILE A 758 -4.05 -2.25 -39.21
CA ILE A 758 -5.04 -3.00 -38.44
C ILE A 758 -6.09 -2.07 -37.78
N ALA A 759 -5.88 -0.75 -37.69
CA ALA A 759 -6.93 0.14 -37.18
C ALA A 759 -7.97 0.55 -38.25
N SER A 760 -7.66 0.38 -39.54
CA SER A 760 -8.47 0.93 -40.64
C SER A 760 -9.10 -0.12 -41.55
N THR A 761 -8.80 -1.41 -41.36
CA THR A 761 -9.46 -2.48 -42.12
C THR A 761 -10.80 -2.84 -41.49
N PRO A 762 -11.89 -3.02 -42.26
CA PRO A 762 -13.20 -3.38 -41.68
C PRO A 762 -13.14 -4.68 -40.86
N ARG A 763 -12.37 -5.68 -41.32
CA ARG A 763 -12.21 -6.98 -40.63
C ARG A 763 -11.50 -6.93 -39.28
N SER A 764 -10.61 -5.96 -39.07
CA SER A 764 -9.95 -5.82 -37.77
C SER A 764 -10.85 -5.14 -36.75
N LYS A 765 -11.84 -4.35 -37.20
CA LYS A 765 -12.93 -3.88 -36.33
C LYS A 765 -13.84 -5.04 -35.94
N GLU A 766 -14.20 -5.90 -36.89
CA GLU A 766 -14.96 -7.15 -36.60
C GLU A 766 -14.19 -8.06 -35.61
N ASN A 767 -12.88 -8.26 -35.81
CA ASN A 767 -12.07 -9.04 -34.85
C ASN A 767 -11.98 -8.37 -33.48
N PHE A 768 -11.93 -7.03 -33.44
CA PHE A 768 -11.92 -6.28 -32.19
C PHE A 768 -13.26 -6.42 -31.45
N GLU A 769 -14.38 -6.34 -32.16
CA GLU A 769 -15.73 -6.59 -31.62
C GLU A 769 -15.86 -8.03 -31.12
N ASN A 770 -15.41 -9.02 -31.89
CA ASN A 770 -15.42 -10.42 -31.47
C ASN A 770 -14.59 -10.66 -30.19
N ILE A 771 -13.39 -10.07 -30.09
CA ILE A 771 -12.55 -10.21 -28.88
C ILE A 771 -13.16 -9.43 -27.71
N SER A 772 -13.78 -8.27 -27.96
CA SER A 772 -14.49 -7.51 -26.93
C SER A 772 -15.69 -8.28 -26.39
N ASN A 773 -16.43 -8.95 -27.26
CA ASN A 773 -17.57 -9.82 -26.88
C ASN A 773 -17.09 -11.04 -26.10
N LEU A 774 -15.98 -11.66 -26.51
CA LEU A 774 -15.36 -12.77 -25.76
C LEU A 774 -14.90 -12.33 -24.36
N LEU A 775 -14.28 -11.15 -24.26
CA LEU A 775 -13.85 -10.59 -22.98
C LEU A 775 -15.05 -10.30 -22.06
N ALA A 776 -16.15 -9.76 -22.61
CA ALA A 776 -17.39 -9.54 -21.87
C ALA A 776 -18.00 -10.87 -21.38
N ALA A 777 -18.16 -11.84 -22.27
CA ALA A 777 -18.70 -13.16 -21.93
C ALA A 777 -17.85 -13.87 -20.86
N MET A 778 -16.53 -13.78 -20.94
CA MET A 778 -15.64 -14.32 -19.91
C MET A 778 -15.76 -13.60 -18.57
N LYS A 779 -15.92 -12.28 -18.59
CA LYS A 779 -16.13 -11.49 -17.37
C LYS A 779 -17.43 -11.93 -16.70
N ASP A 780 -18.51 -12.05 -17.47
CA ASP A 780 -19.83 -12.45 -16.97
C ASP A 780 -19.79 -13.88 -16.41
N TRP A 781 -19.12 -14.81 -17.10
CA TRP A 781 -18.92 -16.17 -16.62
C TRP A 781 -18.14 -16.22 -15.29
N LYS A 782 -17.05 -15.46 -15.18
CA LYS A 782 -16.27 -15.41 -13.93
C LYS A 782 -17.03 -14.75 -12.79
N VAL A 783 -17.80 -13.71 -13.08
CA VAL A 783 -18.71 -13.09 -12.11
C VAL A 783 -19.71 -14.14 -11.60
N ALA A 784 -20.32 -14.93 -12.50
CA ALA A 784 -21.22 -16.01 -12.11
C ALA A 784 -20.52 -17.12 -11.30
N GLN A 785 -19.25 -17.44 -11.59
CA GLN A 785 -18.45 -18.39 -10.81
C GLN A 785 -18.18 -17.88 -9.39
N LEU A 786 -17.83 -16.60 -9.23
CA LEU A 786 -17.63 -15.99 -7.91
C LEU A 786 -18.94 -15.92 -7.11
N SER A 787 -20.05 -15.59 -7.78
CA SER A 787 -21.37 -15.61 -7.14
C SER A 787 -21.78 -17.02 -6.68
N ARG A 788 -21.42 -18.08 -7.41
CA ARG A 788 -21.61 -19.48 -6.98
C ARG A 788 -20.76 -19.86 -5.77
N GLN A 789 -19.63 -19.19 -5.57
CA GLN A 789 -18.78 -19.33 -4.38
C GLN A 789 -19.24 -18.42 -3.22
N GLY A 790 -20.33 -17.67 -3.38
CA GLY A 790 -20.87 -16.76 -2.37
C GLY A 790 -20.14 -15.43 -2.26
N ILE A 791 -19.28 -15.09 -3.24
CA ILE A 791 -18.49 -13.85 -3.26
C ILE A 791 -19.16 -12.86 -4.23
N ASN A 792 -19.58 -11.70 -3.72
CA ASN A 792 -20.17 -10.64 -4.55
C ASN A 792 -19.05 -9.79 -5.20
N PRO A 793 -18.94 -9.72 -6.53
CA PRO A 793 -17.85 -9.02 -7.20
C PRO A 793 -17.82 -7.50 -6.95
N ASP A 794 -18.96 -6.90 -6.63
CA ASP A 794 -19.06 -5.47 -6.31
C ASP A 794 -18.61 -5.15 -4.87
N GLU A 795 -18.45 -6.17 -4.03
CA GLU A 795 -17.95 -6.07 -2.65
C GLU A 795 -16.47 -6.44 -2.52
N LEU A 796 -15.82 -6.85 -3.62
CA LEU A 796 -14.39 -7.16 -3.65
C LEU A 796 -13.56 -5.91 -3.35
N ASP A 797 -12.51 -6.09 -2.54
CA ASP A 797 -11.55 -5.03 -2.29
C ASP A 797 -10.80 -4.63 -3.58
N GLU A 798 -10.25 -3.43 -3.63
CA GLU A 798 -9.54 -2.94 -4.81
C GLU A 798 -8.40 -3.86 -5.24
N GLU A 799 -7.69 -4.50 -4.31
CA GLU A 799 -6.62 -5.46 -4.60
C GLU A 799 -7.15 -6.75 -5.22
N GLU A 800 -8.30 -7.24 -4.74
CA GLU A 800 -8.97 -8.42 -5.26
C GLU A 800 -9.54 -8.18 -6.67
N GLN A 801 -10.12 -7.00 -6.90
CA GLN A 801 -10.56 -6.58 -8.24
C GLN A 801 -9.39 -6.51 -9.23
N LYS A 802 -8.24 -6.00 -8.79
CA LYS A 802 -7.01 -5.96 -9.61
C LYS A 802 -6.45 -7.36 -9.86
N ALA A 803 -6.49 -8.25 -8.89
CA ALA A 803 -6.11 -9.65 -9.06
C ALA A 803 -7.04 -10.38 -10.06
N PHE A 804 -8.35 -10.14 -9.96
CA PHE A 804 -9.36 -10.65 -10.89
C PHE A 804 -9.07 -10.23 -12.34
N GLN A 805 -8.68 -8.96 -12.56
CA GLN A 805 -8.31 -8.48 -13.89
C GLN A 805 -7.08 -9.20 -14.47
N VAL A 806 -6.07 -9.53 -13.64
CA VAL A 806 -4.93 -10.34 -14.08
C VAL A 806 -5.39 -11.71 -14.56
N ASP A 807 -6.23 -12.37 -13.77
CA ASP A 807 -6.68 -13.73 -14.08
C ASP A 807 -7.57 -13.74 -15.32
N LEU A 808 -8.49 -12.77 -15.46
CA LEU A 808 -9.31 -12.59 -16.65
C LEU A 808 -8.45 -12.44 -17.93
N MET A 809 -7.40 -11.62 -17.89
CA MET A 809 -6.52 -11.41 -19.04
C MET A 809 -5.67 -12.65 -19.36
N CYS A 810 -5.19 -13.38 -18.35
CA CYS A 810 -4.44 -14.62 -18.55
C CYS A 810 -5.31 -15.70 -19.20
N ASP A 811 -6.56 -15.85 -18.74
CA ASP A 811 -7.48 -16.85 -19.27
C ASP A 811 -7.89 -16.52 -20.71
N LEU A 812 -8.02 -15.24 -21.04
CA LEU A 812 -8.32 -14.80 -22.40
C LEU A 812 -7.17 -15.16 -23.35
N LEU A 813 -5.92 -14.97 -22.91
CA LEU A 813 -4.74 -15.39 -23.67
C LEU A 813 -4.72 -16.91 -23.86
N ARG A 814 -5.02 -17.70 -22.82
CA ARG A 814 -5.12 -19.17 -22.89
C ARG A 814 -6.17 -19.63 -23.90
N LEU A 815 -7.37 -19.08 -23.83
CA LEU A 815 -8.48 -19.42 -24.71
C LEU A 815 -8.13 -19.16 -26.18
N VAL A 816 -7.51 -18.01 -26.47
CA VAL A 816 -7.08 -17.71 -27.85
C VAL A 816 -5.93 -18.62 -28.29
N MET A 817 -4.98 -18.96 -27.42
CA MET A 817 -3.92 -19.93 -27.74
C MET A 817 -4.48 -21.33 -28.04
N ARG A 818 -5.46 -21.80 -27.26
CA ARG A 818 -6.19 -23.06 -27.52
C ARG A 818 -6.86 -23.04 -28.88
N ARG A 819 -7.51 -21.93 -29.25
CA ARG A 819 -8.16 -21.78 -30.56
C ARG A 819 -7.17 -21.84 -31.73
N ILE A 820 -5.91 -21.46 -31.52
CA ILE A 820 -4.87 -21.47 -32.55
C ILE A 820 -4.14 -22.82 -32.63
N GLN A 821 -3.82 -23.44 -31.50
CA GLN A 821 -2.98 -24.65 -31.42
C GLN A 821 -3.77 -25.96 -31.25
N GLY A 822 -5.03 -25.89 -30.84
CA GLY A 822 -5.98 -27.01 -30.75
C GLY A 822 -5.84 -27.96 -29.55
N ASP A 823 -4.72 -27.93 -28.82
CA ASP A 823 -4.40 -28.89 -27.74
C ASP A 823 -4.00 -28.18 -26.45
N SER A 824 -4.83 -28.28 -25.39
CA SER A 824 -4.60 -27.59 -24.11
C SER A 824 -3.30 -28.02 -23.43
N GLY A 825 -2.95 -29.31 -23.51
CA GLY A 825 -1.73 -29.83 -22.90
C GLY A 825 -0.46 -29.28 -23.56
N LYS A 826 -0.50 -29.00 -24.86
CA LYS A 826 0.61 -28.34 -25.58
C LYS A 826 0.71 -26.85 -25.27
N VAL A 827 -0.43 -26.17 -25.09
CA VAL A 827 -0.47 -24.76 -24.70
C VAL A 827 0.16 -24.57 -23.33
N GLU A 828 -0.23 -25.36 -22.33
CA GLU A 828 0.33 -25.27 -20.97
C GLU A 828 1.82 -25.63 -20.91
N LYS A 829 2.26 -26.67 -21.65
CA LYS A 829 3.70 -26.97 -21.79
C LYS A 829 4.47 -25.81 -22.42
N SER A 830 3.88 -25.15 -23.42
CA SER A 830 4.51 -23.99 -24.08
C SER A 830 4.57 -22.76 -23.18
N ILE A 831 3.57 -22.57 -22.31
CA ILE A 831 3.57 -21.50 -21.29
C ILE A 831 4.67 -21.75 -20.25
N ARG A 832 4.80 -22.99 -19.76
CA ARG A 832 5.88 -23.35 -18.82
C ARG A 832 7.27 -23.18 -19.44
N ALA A 833 7.46 -23.66 -20.68
CA ALA A 833 8.71 -23.45 -21.39
C ALA A 833 9.05 -21.96 -21.56
N ALA A 834 8.05 -21.11 -21.84
CA ALA A 834 8.25 -19.67 -21.90
C ALA A 834 8.66 -19.07 -20.54
N ALA A 835 8.10 -19.58 -19.44
CA ALA A 835 8.48 -19.17 -18.09
C ALA A 835 9.93 -19.54 -17.75
N ASP A 836 10.39 -20.72 -18.16
CA ASP A 836 11.78 -21.15 -18.01
C ASP A 836 12.74 -20.29 -18.84
N GLU A 837 12.38 -20.00 -20.10
CA GLU A 837 13.13 -19.09 -20.97
C GLU A 837 13.24 -17.67 -20.41
N MET A 838 12.22 -17.21 -19.67
CA MET A 838 12.14 -15.90 -19.02
C MET A 838 12.75 -15.90 -17.60
N ALA A 839 13.28 -17.03 -17.13
CA ALA A 839 13.84 -17.26 -15.80
C ALA A 839 12.85 -17.05 -14.64
N VAL A 840 11.56 -17.32 -14.86
CA VAL A 840 10.46 -17.18 -13.88
C VAL A 840 9.65 -18.46 -13.70
N GLY A 841 10.28 -19.63 -13.90
CA GLY A 841 9.64 -20.95 -13.82
C GLY A 841 9.09 -21.33 -12.43
N GLU A 842 9.60 -20.71 -11.35
CA GLU A 842 9.14 -20.95 -9.97
C GLU A 842 7.80 -20.27 -9.64
N LEU A 843 7.28 -19.43 -10.54
CA LEU A 843 6.07 -18.64 -10.29
C LEU A 843 4.80 -19.43 -10.56
N ASP A 844 3.78 -19.21 -9.73
CA ASP A 844 2.44 -19.74 -10.00
C ASP A 844 1.82 -19.06 -11.22
N LEU A 845 1.79 -19.81 -12.33
CA LEU A 845 1.17 -19.41 -13.59
C LEU A 845 -0.35 -19.66 -13.61
N GLY A 846 -0.92 -20.17 -12.52
CA GLY A 846 -2.34 -20.42 -12.35
C GLY A 846 -2.83 -21.66 -13.08
N VAL A 847 -4.01 -22.11 -12.65
CA VAL A 847 -4.64 -23.32 -13.19
C VAL A 847 -5.31 -23.01 -14.51
N ASP A 848 -5.25 -23.97 -15.42
CA ASP A 848 -5.95 -23.92 -16.69
C ASP A 848 -7.46 -24.00 -16.44
N PRO A 849 -8.27 -23.00 -16.85
CA PRO A 849 -9.70 -23.06 -16.62
C PRO A 849 -10.34 -24.13 -17.53
N ASP A 850 -11.16 -25.00 -16.93
CA ASP A 850 -12.06 -25.93 -17.63
C ASP A 850 -13.18 -25.11 -18.31
N LEU A 851 -12.82 -24.42 -19.38
CA LEU A 851 -13.69 -23.59 -20.21
C LEU A 851 -13.90 -24.29 -21.55
N GLU A 852 -15.08 -24.90 -21.73
CA GLU A 852 -15.66 -25.20 -23.04
C GLU A 852 -16.52 -23.98 -23.48
N LEU A 853 -15.91 -23.04 -24.22
CA LEU A 853 -16.57 -21.86 -24.81
C LEU A 853 -16.43 -21.81 -26.33
#